data_AF-A0A1X7TQJ5-F1
#
_entry.id   AF-A0A1X7TQJ5-F1
#
_cell.length_a   1.000
_cell.length_b   1.000
_cell.length_c   1.000
_cell.angle_alpha   90.00
_cell.angle_beta   90.00
_cell.angle_gamma   90.00
#
_symmetry.space_group_name_H-M   'P 1'
#
loop_
_entity.id
_entity.type
_entity.pdbx_description
1 polymer ?
#
loop_
_entity_poly.entity_id
_entity_poly.type
_entity_poly.pdbx_seq_one_letter_code
_entity_poly.pdbx_strand_id
1 'polypeptide(L)'
;MGREGEVVVLIGGEKQDRDAGRLERISSCSVSSGQYYVSDDCSSITQSPCNPLSVYAGNMSQYNNTIFYFIGTTNIEYYNLYMTAVKNVTLHGLAQSPTINCKGVRILSISVRSSNHVTISNISFSDCLLIKFDSSNNVTITNSVFAGSGKYSLRLSNAFDVKVSSVFFTGYCTLNIYYNPLPGCSSDLLHYSLTLTNVTFIADSRMTIEMTHDTSYNISIVFDHVYYSTDLSLQIGFGESNYDCTYPGTQLTSTLVLENSQFYHHEQGLKIVSEEYLLKAVNYHIIIKSCLINDNINEGLFIDAKFFRLTQIDIIDTELIGNGGNKIMNSNAISLSNVTVANSTYTGLSLITAFVTIKNDLVFKNNTGVVGGGLAINDSSVLIVSSSAKLEFIDNHASYKGGGIYLEQSSDSDIFNLPNISVTLINNSAGLVGGDLYGVYDMTHSNQFNLTNPDISSTSDAANICFCDPRTTTSYKKCIRTASNHIYPGQTLKFNVALFGYDYFGSLTLTDGPVDTTNGHGTLLNSTYIPNTCSMIEYTPKLTQTGYISELDITSSKTNDVILQLIVNECPIGFRLDKSQGSCTCSQSVSRENVTCDINTLNITYNGLLWIGTYHTTTPFNADATNPNACIINEDCLLYCSPNPVTFKLNDTHTQCVDNRGHRMCGSCTEGYSLLMGSNKCGQCHNNYMMIAWIALFAVMGVLLVVLLIALNLTVSVGTLNGLLFYANIVKLYEPVFSRKGALPVLSQVISWINLDFGRWSHFKPIIDAYSGPMKDEYRFWPGLLLVTRIPVLLTVTFLKNESRVLLLAVAAIILSLSFIFGGVYRKKFNNIIEFWFLLNLCIMASLSIAFTDESK
;
A
#
# COMPACT_ATOMS: atom_id res chain seq x y z
N MET A 1 -92.43 -9.85 -14.45
CA MET A 1 -92.49 -8.37 -14.44
C MET A 1 -91.74 -7.92 -15.68
N GLY A 2 -92.42 -7.83 -16.84
CA GLY A 2 -93.04 -6.59 -17.35
C GLY A 2 -91.91 -5.66 -17.81
N ARG A 3 -91.46 -5.61 -19.07
CA ARG A 3 -92.12 -5.39 -20.38
C ARG A 3 -92.86 -4.04 -20.47
N GLU A 4 -92.69 -3.44 -21.65
CA GLU A 4 -93.32 -2.24 -22.24
C GLU A 4 -92.46 -0.96 -22.16
N GLY A 5 -92.21 -0.22 -23.25
CA GLY A 5 -92.69 -0.31 -24.65
C GLY A 5 -91.69 0.41 -25.56
N GLU A 6 -91.39 -0.08 -26.77
CA GLU A 6 -92.22 -0.11 -27.99
C GLU A 6 -92.43 1.28 -28.60
N VAL A 7 -91.79 1.59 -29.75
CA VAL A 7 -92.19 1.32 -31.16
C VAL A 7 -92.84 2.58 -31.74
N VAL A 8 -92.46 3.03 -32.96
CA VAL A 8 -93.19 2.90 -34.24
C VAL A 8 -92.24 3.53 -35.30
N VAL A 9 -91.68 2.84 -36.31
CA VAL A 9 -92.25 2.09 -37.46
C VAL A 9 -92.94 3.02 -38.46
N LEU A 10 -92.49 3.11 -39.72
CA LEU A 10 -93.12 2.49 -40.91
C LEU A 10 -92.35 3.00 -42.15
N ILE A 11 -92.28 2.36 -43.32
CA ILE A 11 -92.34 0.98 -43.86
C ILE A 11 -92.30 1.20 -45.40
N GLY A 12 -91.73 0.24 -46.14
CA GLY A 12 -92.17 -0.12 -47.49
C GLY A 12 -91.30 0.40 -48.64
N GLY A 13 -90.89 -0.39 -49.63
CA GLY A 13 -91.28 -1.75 -49.98
C GLY A 13 -90.51 -2.27 -51.20
N GLU A 14 -90.70 -3.56 -51.44
CA GLU A 14 -90.15 -4.50 -52.42
C GLU A 14 -89.86 -4.03 -53.86
N LYS A 15 -88.81 -4.59 -54.48
CA LYS A 15 -88.97 -5.62 -55.53
C LYS A 15 -87.64 -6.23 -56.00
N GLN A 16 -87.73 -7.53 -56.29
CA GLN A 16 -86.72 -8.37 -56.92
C GLN A 16 -86.99 -8.36 -58.43
N ASP A 17 -85.97 -8.11 -59.26
CA ASP A 17 -85.99 -8.50 -60.68
C ASP A 17 -84.60 -8.93 -61.15
N ARG A 18 -84.58 -10.04 -61.89
CA ARG A 18 -83.41 -10.56 -62.61
C ARG A 18 -83.36 -9.86 -63.96
N ASP A 19 -82.19 -9.39 -64.39
CA ASP A 19 -81.79 -9.64 -65.78
C ASP A 19 -80.30 -9.42 -66.03
N ALA A 20 -79.82 -10.13 -67.05
CA ALA A 20 -78.44 -10.30 -67.43
C ALA A 20 -77.82 -9.08 -68.12
N GLY A 21 -76.49 -8.94 -67.95
CA GLY A 21 -75.62 -8.49 -69.03
C GLY A 21 -74.93 -7.14 -68.86
N ARG A 22 -73.61 -7.23 -69.05
CA ARG A 22 -72.74 -6.26 -69.75
C ARG A 22 -71.94 -5.28 -68.88
N LEU A 23 -70.63 -5.46 -68.99
CA LEU A 23 -69.56 -4.48 -68.77
C LEU A 23 -70.03 -3.04 -68.99
N GLU A 24 -69.89 -2.22 -67.96
CA GLU A 24 -69.39 -0.86 -68.12
C GLU A 24 -68.34 -0.56 -67.04
N ARG A 25 -67.13 -0.24 -67.52
CA ARG A 25 -66.08 0.38 -66.75
C ARG A 25 -66.59 1.74 -66.26
N ILE A 26 -66.48 1.99 -64.96
CA ILE A 26 -66.33 3.36 -64.46
C ILE A 26 -64.92 3.43 -63.90
N SER A 27 -64.03 3.98 -64.73
CA SER A 27 -62.69 4.41 -64.36
C SER A 27 -62.72 5.82 -63.80
N SER A 28 -61.74 6.08 -62.94
CA SER A 28 -61.15 7.36 -62.53
C SER A 28 -61.97 8.25 -61.60
N CYS A 29 -61.73 8.09 -60.29
CA CYS A 29 -61.53 9.25 -59.44
C CYS A 29 -60.09 9.73 -59.63
N SER A 30 -59.95 10.99 -60.03
CA SER A 30 -58.69 11.70 -60.16
C SER A 30 -58.02 11.87 -58.79
N VAL A 31 -56.85 11.27 -58.62
CA VAL A 31 -55.93 11.67 -57.55
C VAL A 31 -55.54 13.12 -57.80
N SER A 32 -55.60 13.96 -56.77
CA SER A 32 -54.97 15.28 -56.81
C SER A 32 -53.53 15.14 -57.29
N SER A 33 -53.04 16.09 -58.10
CA SER A 33 -51.76 16.08 -58.81
C SER A 33 -50.49 16.12 -57.93
N GLY A 34 -50.53 15.55 -56.72
CA GLY A 34 -49.40 15.51 -55.79
C GLY A 34 -49.58 14.57 -54.59
N GLN A 35 -50.50 13.60 -54.63
CA GLN A 35 -50.64 12.58 -53.58
C GLN A 35 -50.50 11.18 -54.18
N TYR A 36 -49.68 10.32 -53.57
CA TYR A 36 -49.39 8.97 -54.04
C TYR A 36 -49.50 7.98 -52.89
N TYR A 37 -50.19 6.87 -53.10
CA TYR A 37 -50.37 5.84 -52.07
C TYR A 37 -49.42 4.67 -52.32
N VAL A 38 -48.69 4.26 -51.28
CA VAL A 38 -47.58 3.30 -51.35
C VAL A 38 -47.83 2.11 -50.45
N SER A 39 -47.85 0.91 -51.04
CA SER A 39 -47.90 -0.39 -50.36
C SER A 39 -47.45 -1.49 -51.31
N ASP A 40 -46.81 -2.54 -50.80
CA ASP A 40 -46.53 -3.76 -51.59
C ASP A 40 -47.81 -4.58 -51.82
N ASP A 41 -48.76 -4.51 -50.89
CA ASP A 41 -50.09 -5.12 -51.01
C ASP A 41 -51.16 -4.03 -51.13
N CYS A 42 -51.58 -3.76 -52.36
CA CYS A 42 -52.65 -2.82 -52.67
C CYS A 42 -54.04 -3.48 -52.77
N SER A 43 -54.18 -4.79 -52.49
CA SER A 43 -55.42 -5.54 -52.73
C SER A 43 -56.56 -5.14 -51.77
N SER A 44 -56.23 -4.67 -50.57
CA SER A 44 -57.16 -4.30 -49.51
C SER A 44 -57.35 -2.78 -49.35
N ILE A 45 -56.71 -1.98 -50.21
CA ILE A 45 -56.61 -0.52 -50.07
C ILE A 45 -57.67 0.17 -50.92
N THR A 46 -58.54 0.95 -50.27
CA THR A 46 -59.61 1.72 -50.95
C THR A 46 -59.09 2.94 -51.72
N GLN A 47 -57.89 3.43 -51.40
CA GLN A 47 -57.24 4.54 -52.08
C GLN A 47 -56.56 4.06 -53.37
N SER A 48 -57.04 4.53 -54.53
CA SER A 48 -56.54 4.18 -55.86
C SER A 48 -56.08 5.43 -56.62
N PRO A 49 -54.95 5.37 -57.35
CA PRO A 49 -54.04 4.25 -57.55
C PRO A 49 -53.05 4.11 -56.39
N CYS A 50 -52.91 2.88 -55.90
CA CYS A 50 -51.88 2.44 -54.96
C CYS A 50 -50.84 1.64 -55.75
N ASN A 51 -49.54 1.87 -55.51
CA ASN A 51 -48.46 1.10 -56.13
C ASN A 51 -47.34 0.80 -55.13
N PRO A 52 -46.55 -0.27 -55.35
CA PRO A 52 -45.34 -0.50 -54.56
C PRO A 52 -44.31 0.62 -54.77
N LEU A 53 -43.47 0.86 -53.76
CA LEU A 53 -42.48 1.94 -53.79
C LEU A 53 -41.49 1.84 -54.97
N SER A 54 -41.21 0.63 -55.43
CA SER A 54 -40.35 0.36 -56.58
C SER A 54 -40.82 1.04 -57.87
N VAL A 55 -42.13 1.28 -58.03
CA VAL A 55 -42.70 2.00 -59.19
C VAL A 55 -42.28 3.47 -59.18
N TYR A 56 -42.20 4.08 -58.00
CA TYR A 56 -41.84 5.48 -57.83
C TYR A 56 -40.31 5.69 -57.76
N ALA A 57 -39.58 4.68 -57.28
CA ALA A 57 -38.15 4.77 -56.98
C ALA A 57 -37.23 4.99 -58.20
N GLY A 58 -37.70 4.72 -59.43
CA GLY A 58 -36.87 4.82 -60.65
C GLY A 58 -36.39 6.23 -60.98
N ASN A 59 -37.22 7.26 -60.77
CA ASN A 59 -36.82 8.66 -60.90
C ASN A 59 -37.65 9.54 -59.96
N MET A 60 -37.18 9.72 -58.71
CA MET A 60 -37.93 10.52 -57.73
C MET A 60 -37.95 12.03 -58.05
N SER A 61 -37.06 12.53 -58.92
CA SER A 61 -36.94 13.96 -59.25
C SER A 61 -38.19 14.56 -59.92
N GLN A 62 -39.04 13.72 -60.51
CA GLN A 62 -40.30 14.15 -61.14
C GLN A 62 -41.42 14.43 -60.12
N TYR A 63 -41.28 13.97 -58.88
CA TYR A 63 -42.33 14.06 -57.86
C TYR A 63 -42.13 15.25 -56.91
N ASN A 64 -41.78 16.42 -57.44
CA ASN A 64 -41.69 17.64 -56.61
C ASN A 64 -43.08 18.13 -56.19
N ASN A 65 -43.20 18.67 -54.96
CA ASN A 65 -44.46 19.08 -54.34
C ASN A 65 -45.45 17.93 -54.16
N THR A 66 -44.96 16.79 -53.66
CA THR A 66 -45.77 15.58 -53.52
C THR A 66 -45.70 14.96 -52.13
N ILE A 67 -46.74 14.20 -51.79
CA ILE A 67 -46.85 13.44 -50.56
C ILE A 67 -47.05 11.96 -50.92
N PHE A 68 -46.17 11.11 -50.42
CA PHE A 68 -46.26 9.66 -50.49
C PHE A 68 -46.84 9.14 -49.17
N TYR A 69 -48.02 8.55 -49.25
CA TYR A 69 -48.74 7.96 -48.13
C TYR A 69 -48.46 6.45 -48.04
N PHE A 70 -47.76 6.03 -46.99
CA PHE A 70 -47.46 4.62 -46.73
C PHE A 70 -48.59 3.96 -45.95
N ILE A 71 -49.13 2.88 -46.51
CA ILE A 71 -50.26 2.12 -45.96
C ILE A 71 -49.82 0.65 -45.81
N GLY A 72 -49.08 0.34 -44.74
CA GLY A 72 -48.60 -1.02 -44.44
C GLY A 72 -47.09 -1.19 -44.56
N THR A 73 -46.65 -2.44 -44.79
CA THR A 73 -45.23 -2.78 -44.92
C THR A 73 -44.77 -2.68 -46.38
N THR A 74 -43.63 -2.06 -46.61
CA THR A 74 -42.97 -1.94 -47.92
C THR A 74 -41.56 -2.51 -47.83
N ASN A 75 -41.19 -3.41 -48.73
CA ASN A 75 -39.89 -4.07 -48.74
C ASN A 75 -38.99 -3.48 -49.84
N ILE A 76 -37.80 -3.05 -49.44
CA ILE A 76 -36.71 -2.63 -50.31
C ILE A 76 -35.68 -3.76 -50.33
N GLU A 77 -35.77 -4.69 -51.29
CA GLU A 77 -34.89 -5.88 -51.35
C GLU A 77 -33.80 -5.80 -52.43
N TYR A 78 -34.14 -5.28 -53.62
CA TYR A 78 -33.29 -5.35 -54.82
C TYR A 78 -32.96 -4.00 -55.46
N TYR A 79 -33.39 -2.90 -54.85
CA TYR A 79 -33.18 -1.55 -55.37
C TYR A 79 -32.84 -0.59 -54.25
N ASN A 80 -32.29 0.57 -54.61
CA ASN A 80 -32.02 1.66 -53.67
C ASN A 80 -32.96 2.82 -54.00
N LEU A 81 -33.47 3.53 -52.99
CA LEU A 81 -34.30 4.71 -53.20
C LEU A 81 -33.42 5.97 -53.29
N TYR A 82 -33.35 6.58 -54.47
CA TYR A 82 -32.61 7.83 -54.69
C TYR A 82 -33.55 9.01 -54.86
N MET A 83 -33.45 9.99 -53.96
CA MET A 83 -34.12 11.30 -54.04
C MET A 83 -33.06 12.38 -54.26
N THR A 84 -32.78 12.71 -55.52
CA THR A 84 -31.76 13.68 -55.89
C THR A 84 -32.42 14.95 -56.41
N ALA A 85 -32.04 16.10 -55.86
CA ALA A 85 -32.53 17.42 -56.25
C ALA A 85 -34.07 17.56 -56.18
N VAL A 86 -34.72 16.86 -55.24
CA VAL A 86 -36.16 16.97 -55.03
C VAL A 86 -36.52 18.19 -54.18
N LYS A 87 -37.73 18.71 -54.37
CA LYS A 87 -38.28 19.84 -53.62
C LYS A 87 -39.66 19.52 -53.06
N ASN A 88 -39.86 19.79 -51.78
CA ASN A 88 -41.16 19.69 -51.11
C ASN A 88 -41.76 18.28 -51.25
N VAL A 89 -41.02 17.27 -50.78
CA VAL A 89 -41.42 15.85 -50.83
C VAL A 89 -41.65 15.35 -49.42
N THR A 90 -42.81 14.74 -49.19
CA THR A 90 -43.17 14.17 -47.89
C THR A 90 -43.39 12.67 -48.00
N LEU A 91 -42.76 11.90 -47.13
CA LEU A 91 -43.04 10.49 -46.87
C LEU A 91 -43.83 10.41 -45.55
N HIS A 92 -45.11 10.04 -45.62
CA HIS A 92 -46.03 10.04 -44.48
C HIS A 92 -46.70 8.69 -44.27
N GLY A 93 -46.69 8.17 -43.05
CA GLY A 93 -47.41 6.96 -42.69
C GLY A 93 -48.85 7.22 -42.21
N LEU A 94 -49.84 6.52 -42.78
CA LEU A 94 -51.27 6.68 -42.44
C LEU A 94 -51.82 5.63 -41.44
N ALA A 95 -51.26 4.43 -41.40
CA ALA A 95 -51.71 3.34 -40.52
C ALA A 95 -51.02 3.39 -39.13
N GLN A 96 -51.36 2.47 -38.21
CA GLN A 96 -50.56 2.26 -36.99
C GLN A 96 -49.17 1.72 -37.37
N SER A 97 -48.24 2.64 -37.65
CA SER A 97 -46.81 2.42 -37.90
C SER A 97 -46.47 1.60 -39.16
N PRO A 98 -46.72 2.14 -40.38
CA PRO A 98 -46.22 1.53 -41.61
C PRO A 98 -44.69 1.37 -41.55
N THR A 99 -44.22 0.24 -42.07
CA THR A 99 -42.82 -0.18 -41.93
C THR A 99 -42.14 -0.26 -43.30
N ILE A 100 -41.00 0.39 -43.43
CA ILE A 100 -40.08 0.21 -44.56
C ILE A 100 -39.02 -0.78 -44.11
N ASN A 101 -39.04 -1.98 -44.69
CA ASN A 101 -38.11 -3.05 -44.40
C ASN A 101 -37.06 -3.15 -45.51
N CYS A 102 -35.78 -3.10 -45.17
CA CYS A 102 -34.69 -3.04 -46.14
C CYS A 102 -33.83 -4.33 -46.19
N LYS A 103 -34.36 -5.46 -45.70
CA LYS A 103 -33.66 -6.75 -45.73
C LYS A 103 -33.25 -7.12 -47.17
N GLY A 104 -31.94 -7.32 -47.39
CA GLY A 104 -31.37 -7.71 -48.69
C GLY A 104 -30.50 -6.64 -49.36
N VAL A 105 -30.61 -5.37 -48.95
CA VAL A 105 -29.77 -4.29 -49.48
C VAL A 105 -28.36 -4.34 -48.89
N ARG A 106 -27.34 -4.39 -49.76
CA ARG A 106 -25.95 -4.60 -49.34
C ARG A 106 -25.16 -3.33 -48.99
N ILE A 107 -25.59 -2.13 -49.41
CA ILE A 107 -24.77 -0.91 -49.29
C ILE A 107 -25.57 0.35 -48.87
N LEU A 108 -26.67 0.70 -49.56
CA LEU A 108 -27.36 1.98 -49.36
C LEU A 108 -28.86 1.80 -49.61
N SER A 109 -29.70 1.98 -48.58
CA SER A 109 -31.14 1.75 -48.70
C SER A 109 -31.87 2.97 -49.25
N ILE A 110 -31.63 4.14 -48.65
CA ILE A 110 -32.30 5.39 -49.01
C ILE A 110 -31.25 6.50 -49.04
N SER A 111 -31.26 7.31 -50.10
CA SER A 111 -30.34 8.43 -50.28
C SER A 111 -31.07 9.68 -50.76
N VAL A 112 -31.09 10.70 -49.93
CA VAL A 112 -31.56 12.05 -50.23
C VAL A 112 -30.35 12.93 -50.47
N ARG A 113 -30.22 13.53 -51.66
CA ARG A 113 -29.05 14.33 -52.02
C ARG A 113 -29.46 15.66 -52.64
N SER A 114 -28.81 16.75 -52.24
CA SER A 114 -29.00 18.09 -52.82
C SER A 114 -30.47 18.52 -52.88
N SER A 115 -31.27 18.12 -51.89
CA SER A 115 -32.73 18.27 -51.88
C SER A 115 -33.17 19.33 -50.88
N ASN A 116 -34.40 19.82 -51.01
CA ASN A 116 -34.93 20.89 -50.15
C ASN A 116 -36.37 20.61 -49.71
N HIS A 117 -36.71 20.84 -48.44
CA HIS A 117 -38.03 20.55 -47.86
C HIS A 117 -38.41 19.07 -48.01
N VAL A 118 -37.64 18.19 -47.36
CA VAL A 118 -37.92 16.75 -47.34
C VAL A 118 -38.44 16.37 -45.95
N THR A 119 -39.63 15.79 -45.89
CA THR A 119 -40.28 15.41 -44.63
C THR A 119 -40.48 13.89 -44.57
N ILE A 120 -40.09 13.27 -43.45
CA ILE A 120 -40.40 11.89 -43.10
C ILE A 120 -41.24 11.92 -41.82
N SER A 121 -42.38 11.24 -41.81
CA SER A 121 -43.28 11.25 -40.65
C SER A 121 -44.06 9.95 -40.50
N ASN A 122 -44.22 9.49 -39.25
CA ASN A 122 -45.02 8.31 -38.90
C ASN A 122 -44.59 7.00 -39.60
N ILE A 123 -43.28 6.79 -39.82
CA ILE A 123 -42.76 5.59 -40.50
C ILE A 123 -41.76 4.86 -39.60
N SER A 124 -41.82 3.54 -39.59
CA SER A 124 -40.80 2.67 -38.98
C SER A 124 -39.84 2.16 -40.05
N PHE A 125 -38.54 2.30 -39.83
CA PHE A 125 -37.49 1.75 -40.69
C PHE A 125 -36.88 0.53 -40.00
N SER A 126 -36.94 -0.62 -40.66
CA SER A 126 -36.38 -1.88 -40.16
C SER A 126 -35.25 -2.36 -41.05
N ASP A 127 -34.09 -2.64 -40.45
CA ASP A 127 -32.95 -3.27 -41.10
C ASP A 127 -32.44 -2.51 -42.36
N CYS A 128 -32.51 -1.18 -42.33
CA CYS A 128 -32.04 -0.29 -43.41
C CYS A 128 -30.58 0.11 -43.23
N LEU A 129 -29.67 -0.54 -43.98
CA LEU A 129 -28.20 -0.48 -43.78
C LEU A 129 -27.67 0.96 -43.66
N LEU A 130 -28.12 1.82 -44.56
CA LEU A 130 -27.78 3.23 -44.55
C LEU A 130 -28.93 4.06 -45.15
N ILE A 131 -29.44 5.01 -44.35
CA ILE A 131 -30.32 6.09 -44.78
C ILE A 131 -29.49 7.37 -44.75
N LYS A 132 -29.25 8.00 -45.89
CA LYS A 132 -28.32 9.14 -46.01
C LYS A 132 -29.05 10.39 -46.49
N PHE A 133 -28.87 11.50 -45.77
CA PHE A 133 -29.15 12.85 -46.24
C PHE A 133 -27.82 13.55 -46.50
N ASP A 134 -27.60 14.00 -47.74
CA ASP A 134 -26.36 14.62 -48.17
C ASP A 134 -26.63 16.01 -48.77
N SER A 135 -25.97 17.05 -48.24
CA SER A 135 -25.98 18.41 -48.78
C SER A 135 -27.40 18.94 -49.04
N SER A 136 -28.32 18.73 -48.10
CA SER A 136 -29.76 19.00 -48.26
C SER A 136 -30.26 19.96 -47.17
N ASN A 137 -31.28 20.77 -47.47
CA ASN A 137 -31.82 21.77 -46.54
C ASN A 137 -33.29 21.52 -46.18
N ASN A 138 -33.73 22.02 -45.01
CA ASN A 138 -35.10 21.88 -44.51
C ASN A 138 -35.53 20.41 -44.45
N VAL A 139 -34.78 19.60 -43.70
CA VAL A 139 -35.08 18.17 -43.51
C VAL A 139 -35.85 17.99 -42.22
N THR A 140 -37.02 17.36 -42.28
CA THR A 140 -37.86 17.11 -41.09
C THR A 140 -38.11 15.61 -40.93
N ILE A 141 -37.80 15.04 -39.76
CA ILE A 141 -38.07 13.64 -39.42
C ILE A 141 -38.86 13.62 -38.12
N THR A 142 -40.07 13.08 -38.14
CA THR A 142 -40.97 13.12 -36.97
C THR A 142 -41.67 11.80 -36.70
N ASN A 143 -41.95 11.50 -35.43
CA ASN A 143 -42.78 10.35 -35.02
C ASN A 143 -42.38 9.03 -35.71
N SER A 144 -41.08 8.80 -35.83
CA SER A 144 -40.52 7.70 -36.64
C SER A 144 -39.64 6.81 -35.79
N VAL A 145 -39.48 5.55 -36.20
CA VAL A 145 -38.66 4.56 -35.49
C VAL A 145 -37.58 4.06 -36.43
N PHE A 146 -36.34 3.97 -35.95
CA PHE A 146 -35.23 3.35 -36.66
C PHE A 146 -34.75 2.14 -35.87
N ALA A 147 -35.01 0.95 -36.42
CA ALA A 147 -34.74 -0.33 -35.78
C ALA A 147 -33.82 -1.19 -36.66
N GLY A 148 -32.94 -1.96 -36.02
CA GLY A 148 -32.03 -2.86 -36.72
C GLY A 148 -31.64 -4.10 -35.93
N SER A 149 -31.23 -5.16 -36.61
CA SER A 149 -30.62 -6.35 -36.01
C SER A 149 -29.09 -6.37 -36.12
N GLY A 150 -28.43 -5.23 -36.38
CA GLY A 150 -27.03 -5.13 -36.80
C GLY A 150 -26.53 -3.69 -36.97
N LYS A 151 -25.42 -3.45 -37.66
CA LYS A 151 -24.87 -2.09 -37.86
C LYS A 151 -25.67 -1.31 -38.91
N TYR A 152 -26.70 -0.61 -38.46
CA TYR A 152 -27.58 0.22 -39.28
C TYR A 152 -27.35 1.70 -38.97
N SER A 153 -27.53 2.60 -39.94
CA SER A 153 -27.29 4.03 -39.68
C SER A 153 -28.18 5.01 -40.43
N LEU A 154 -28.59 6.06 -39.72
CA LEU A 154 -29.08 7.31 -40.28
C LEU A 154 -27.90 8.28 -40.32
N ARG A 155 -27.52 8.74 -41.52
CA ARG A 155 -26.40 9.66 -41.74
C ARG A 155 -26.89 10.99 -42.27
N LEU A 156 -26.58 12.06 -41.55
CA LEU A 156 -26.81 13.44 -41.95
C LEU A 156 -25.45 14.06 -42.29
N SER A 157 -25.15 14.29 -43.56
CA SER A 157 -23.87 14.88 -44.02
C SER A 157 -24.13 16.23 -44.68
N ASN A 158 -23.69 17.32 -44.06
CA ASN A 158 -24.02 18.69 -44.49
C ASN A 158 -25.52 18.87 -44.75
N ALA A 159 -26.35 18.25 -43.91
CA ALA A 159 -27.78 18.49 -43.89
C ALA A 159 -28.06 19.67 -42.97
N PHE A 160 -28.65 20.73 -43.50
CA PHE A 160 -28.90 21.97 -42.78
C PHE A 160 -30.40 22.20 -42.56
N ASP A 161 -30.73 22.98 -41.54
CA ASP A 161 -32.10 23.24 -41.09
C ASP A 161 -32.86 21.93 -40.87
N VAL A 162 -32.26 21.08 -40.04
CA VAL A 162 -32.72 19.72 -39.76
C VAL A 162 -33.50 19.70 -38.47
N LYS A 163 -34.73 19.17 -38.52
CA LYS A 163 -35.57 18.93 -37.35
C LYS A 163 -35.87 17.45 -37.19
N VAL A 164 -35.42 16.87 -36.09
CA VAL A 164 -35.74 15.50 -35.68
C VAL A 164 -36.57 15.57 -34.40
N SER A 165 -37.81 15.09 -34.42
CA SER A 165 -38.67 15.17 -33.23
C SER A 165 -39.49 13.92 -32.96
N SER A 166 -39.54 13.46 -31.72
CA SER A 166 -40.29 12.26 -31.33
C SER A 166 -39.82 11.02 -32.11
N VAL A 167 -38.50 10.78 -32.12
CA VAL A 167 -37.87 9.68 -32.88
C VAL A 167 -37.22 8.69 -31.94
N PHE A 168 -37.36 7.40 -32.25
CA PHE A 168 -36.79 6.30 -31.47
C PHE A 168 -35.75 5.54 -32.28
N PHE A 169 -34.55 5.39 -31.73
CA PHE A 169 -33.48 4.53 -32.26
C PHE A 169 -33.32 3.29 -31.37
N THR A 170 -33.29 2.11 -31.98
CA THR A 170 -33.19 0.82 -31.28
C THR A 170 -32.42 -0.22 -32.10
N GLY A 171 -31.84 -1.21 -31.44
CA GLY A 171 -31.21 -2.36 -32.08
C GLY A 171 -29.97 -1.98 -32.89
N TYR A 172 -28.93 -1.46 -32.22
CA TYR A 172 -27.65 -1.10 -32.83
C TYR A 172 -27.71 -0.02 -33.94
N CYS A 173 -28.84 0.70 -34.06
CA CYS A 173 -28.98 1.77 -35.04
C CYS A 173 -28.17 3.02 -34.62
N THR A 174 -27.42 3.61 -35.53
CA THR A 174 -26.56 4.77 -35.26
C THR A 174 -27.05 6.03 -35.99
N LEU A 175 -27.20 7.14 -35.27
CA LEU A 175 -27.34 8.48 -35.84
C LEU A 175 -25.94 9.11 -35.97
N ASN A 176 -25.49 9.29 -37.21
CA ASN A 176 -24.22 9.98 -37.50
C ASN A 176 -24.49 11.34 -38.15
N ILE A 177 -24.00 12.39 -37.53
CA ILE A 177 -24.10 13.76 -38.04
C ILE A 177 -22.70 14.26 -38.38
N TYR A 178 -22.51 14.67 -39.63
CA TYR A 178 -21.24 15.17 -40.14
C TYR A 178 -21.42 16.57 -40.73
N TYR A 179 -20.69 17.53 -40.20
CA TYR A 179 -20.60 18.88 -40.74
C TYR A 179 -19.18 19.13 -41.24
N ASN A 180 -19.01 19.05 -42.55
CA ASN A 180 -17.77 19.31 -43.27
C ASN A 180 -17.84 20.70 -43.93
N PRO A 181 -16.69 21.28 -44.34
CA PRO A 181 -16.64 22.56 -45.03
C PRO A 181 -17.36 22.48 -46.36
N LEU A 182 -17.97 23.59 -46.78
CA LEU A 182 -18.57 23.67 -48.09
C LEU A 182 -17.47 23.77 -49.17
N PRO A 183 -17.64 23.13 -50.34
CA PRO A 183 -16.63 23.12 -51.41
C PRO A 183 -16.37 24.48 -52.08
N GLY A 184 -17.11 25.53 -51.72
CA GLY A 184 -16.88 26.90 -52.19
C GLY A 184 -17.19 27.91 -51.09
N CYS A 185 -16.38 28.98 -51.03
CA CYS A 185 -16.62 30.09 -50.11
C CYS A 185 -17.82 30.89 -50.61
N SER A 186 -18.87 30.98 -49.80
CA SER A 186 -19.98 31.91 -50.05
C SER A 186 -19.47 33.36 -49.94
N SER A 187 -20.23 34.33 -50.45
CA SER A 187 -20.07 35.74 -50.08
C SER A 187 -20.98 36.13 -48.91
N ASP A 188 -22.03 35.34 -48.69
CA ASP A 188 -23.03 35.52 -47.65
C ASP A 188 -22.70 34.63 -46.46
N LEU A 189 -22.85 35.19 -45.27
CA LEU A 189 -22.62 34.50 -44.01
C LEU A 189 -23.84 33.62 -43.71
N LEU A 190 -23.68 32.30 -43.83
CA LEU A 190 -24.77 31.34 -43.77
C LEU A 190 -24.95 30.82 -42.33
N HIS A 191 -26.18 30.87 -41.83
CA HIS A 191 -26.57 30.33 -40.53
C HIS A 191 -27.50 29.15 -40.72
N TYR A 192 -27.18 28.04 -40.07
CA TYR A 192 -27.93 26.79 -40.17
C TYR A 192 -28.30 26.22 -38.81
N SER A 193 -29.38 25.45 -38.77
CA SER A 193 -29.87 24.84 -37.53
C SER A 193 -29.95 23.32 -37.58
N LEU A 194 -29.75 22.70 -36.42
CA LEU A 194 -30.04 21.29 -36.14
C LEU A 194 -30.79 21.20 -34.81
N THR A 195 -31.96 20.59 -34.81
CA THR A 195 -32.78 20.45 -33.60
C THR A 195 -33.22 19.00 -33.43
N LEU A 196 -32.86 18.40 -32.30
CA LEU A 196 -33.39 17.11 -31.82
C LEU A 196 -34.25 17.36 -30.60
N THR A 197 -35.51 16.92 -30.65
CA THR A 197 -36.48 17.09 -29.56
C THR A 197 -37.18 15.77 -29.26
N ASN A 198 -37.25 15.35 -28.00
CA ASN A 198 -37.87 14.07 -27.62
C ASN A 198 -37.31 12.88 -28.43
N VAL A 199 -35.97 12.74 -28.46
CA VAL A 199 -35.30 11.67 -29.18
C VAL A 199 -34.80 10.64 -28.18
N THR A 200 -35.03 9.36 -28.45
CA THR A 200 -34.69 8.26 -27.54
C THR A 200 -33.77 7.25 -28.22
N PHE A 201 -32.70 6.89 -27.54
CA PHE A 201 -31.74 5.87 -27.95
C PHE A 201 -31.71 4.74 -26.92
N ILE A 202 -32.06 3.53 -27.34
CA ILE A 202 -32.07 2.31 -26.53
C ILE A 202 -31.40 1.14 -27.26
N ALA A 203 -31.14 0.03 -26.56
CA ALA A 203 -30.66 -1.24 -27.12
C ALA A 203 -29.44 -1.07 -28.06
N ASP A 204 -28.34 -0.55 -27.50
CA ASP A 204 -27.04 -0.36 -28.17
C ASP A 204 -27.04 0.56 -29.40
N SER A 205 -28.08 1.39 -29.54
CA SER A 205 -28.07 2.49 -30.50
C SER A 205 -27.03 3.56 -30.15
N ARG A 206 -26.65 4.37 -31.14
CA ARG A 206 -25.52 5.30 -30.99
C ARG A 206 -25.83 6.65 -31.58
N MET A 207 -25.23 7.69 -31.02
CA MET A 207 -25.22 9.02 -31.61
C MET A 207 -23.81 9.59 -31.64
N THR A 208 -23.41 10.09 -32.81
CA THR A 208 -22.10 10.71 -33.01
C THR A 208 -22.26 11.97 -33.84
N ILE A 209 -21.60 13.03 -33.41
CA ILE A 209 -21.54 14.31 -34.11
C ILE A 209 -20.08 14.63 -34.35
N GLU A 210 -19.73 14.79 -35.62
CA GLU A 210 -18.40 15.22 -36.03
C GLU A 210 -18.53 16.53 -36.80
N MET A 211 -17.90 17.57 -36.26
CA MET A 211 -17.88 18.91 -36.82
C MET A 211 -16.45 19.22 -37.27
N THR A 212 -16.23 19.12 -38.57
CA THR A 212 -14.97 19.44 -39.27
C THR A 212 -15.17 20.66 -40.17
N HIS A 213 -15.82 21.71 -39.68
CA HIS A 213 -16.17 22.87 -40.51
C HIS A 213 -15.30 24.11 -40.21
N ASP A 214 -15.08 24.95 -41.23
CA ASP A 214 -14.34 26.20 -41.11
C ASP A 214 -15.29 27.40 -40.87
N THR A 215 -14.83 28.63 -41.16
CA THR A 215 -15.64 29.85 -41.05
C THR A 215 -16.68 30.06 -42.17
N SER A 216 -16.94 29.05 -43.02
CA SER A 216 -17.87 29.13 -44.15
C SER A 216 -19.34 29.29 -43.75
N TYR A 217 -19.73 28.82 -42.56
CA TYR A 217 -21.05 28.96 -41.98
C TYR A 217 -21.00 28.81 -40.44
N ASN A 218 -22.05 29.21 -39.74
CA ASN A 218 -22.25 28.87 -38.32
C ASN A 218 -23.46 27.95 -38.13
N ILE A 219 -23.41 27.14 -37.07
CA ILE A 219 -24.47 26.19 -36.74
C ILE A 219 -25.02 26.50 -35.35
N SER A 220 -26.35 26.45 -35.23
CA SER A 220 -27.06 26.31 -33.96
C SER A 220 -27.56 24.87 -33.80
N ILE A 221 -27.03 24.15 -32.82
CA ILE A 221 -27.44 22.78 -32.49
C ILE A 221 -28.19 22.79 -31.16
N VAL A 222 -29.40 22.22 -31.12
CA VAL A 222 -30.22 22.13 -29.91
C VAL A 222 -30.67 20.69 -29.70
N PHE A 223 -30.30 20.11 -28.56
CA PHE A 223 -30.80 18.83 -28.06
C PHE A 223 -31.66 19.09 -26.83
N ASP A 224 -32.94 18.79 -26.94
CA ASP A 224 -33.91 18.98 -25.87
C ASP A 224 -34.69 17.69 -25.62
N HIS A 225 -34.76 17.25 -24.36
CA HIS A 225 -35.37 15.97 -23.97
C HIS A 225 -34.80 14.78 -24.75
N VAL A 226 -33.47 14.70 -24.88
CA VAL A 226 -32.80 13.54 -25.46
C VAL A 226 -32.53 12.52 -24.35
N TYR A 227 -33.07 11.31 -24.52
CA TYR A 227 -32.85 10.18 -23.62
C TYR A 227 -31.89 9.19 -24.25
N TYR A 228 -30.80 8.90 -23.56
CA TYR A 228 -29.72 8.07 -24.05
C TYR A 228 -29.42 6.96 -23.04
N SER A 229 -29.61 5.69 -23.45
CA SER A 229 -29.47 4.50 -22.59
C SER A 229 -28.90 3.33 -23.38
N THR A 230 -27.59 3.37 -23.65
CA THR A 230 -26.87 2.38 -24.46
C THR A 230 -25.44 2.18 -23.95
N ASP A 231 -24.70 1.18 -24.44
CA ASP A 231 -23.35 0.91 -23.91
C ASP A 231 -22.29 1.98 -24.26
N LEU A 232 -22.55 2.90 -25.20
CA LEU A 232 -21.52 3.77 -25.79
C LEU A 232 -21.87 5.26 -25.74
N SER A 233 -20.89 6.07 -25.35
CA SER A 233 -21.01 7.53 -25.12
C SER A 233 -21.58 8.33 -26.29
N LEU A 234 -22.34 9.40 -25.99
CA LEU A 234 -22.54 10.49 -26.95
C LEU A 234 -21.19 11.21 -27.14
N GLN A 235 -20.63 11.10 -28.34
CA GLN A 235 -19.39 11.76 -28.72
C GLN A 235 -19.67 12.98 -29.59
N ILE A 236 -19.17 14.13 -29.14
CA ILE A 236 -19.13 15.38 -29.90
C ILE A 236 -17.67 15.65 -30.22
N GLY A 237 -17.31 15.42 -31.48
CA GLY A 237 -15.97 15.58 -32.02
C GLY A 237 -15.84 16.85 -32.84
N PHE A 238 -14.72 17.54 -32.69
CA PHE A 238 -14.35 18.71 -33.49
C PHE A 238 -13.00 18.48 -34.17
N GLY A 239 -12.92 18.80 -35.47
CA GLY A 239 -11.69 18.69 -36.26
C GLY A 239 -11.47 19.89 -37.19
N GLU A 240 -10.26 20.00 -37.76
CA GLU A 240 -9.91 21.07 -38.69
C GLU A 240 -10.08 20.64 -40.15
N SER A 241 -10.28 21.61 -41.02
CA SER A 241 -10.38 21.43 -42.46
C SER A 241 -9.14 21.95 -43.18
N ASN A 242 -8.71 21.23 -44.23
CA ASN A 242 -7.64 21.66 -45.14
C ASN A 242 -8.07 22.75 -46.16
N TYR A 243 -9.33 23.14 -46.19
CA TYR A 243 -9.85 24.17 -47.10
C TYR A 243 -9.75 25.56 -46.48
N ASP A 244 -9.17 26.52 -47.22
CA ASP A 244 -9.02 27.93 -46.83
C ASP A 244 -10.21 28.77 -47.31
N CYS A 245 -11.30 28.83 -46.54
CA CYS A 245 -12.27 29.92 -46.64
C CYS A 245 -12.18 30.79 -45.39
N THR A 246 -11.26 31.75 -45.38
CA THR A 246 -11.19 32.77 -44.31
C THR A 246 -11.99 34.00 -44.69
N TYR A 247 -13.05 34.31 -43.94
CA TYR A 247 -13.69 35.62 -44.01
C TYR A 247 -12.94 36.63 -43.14
N PRO A 248 -12.24 37.62 -43.73
CA PRO A 248 -11.54 38.63 -42.95
C PRO A 248 -12.56 39.55 -42.24
N GLY A 249 -12.56 39.54 -40.91
CA GLY A 249 -13.23 40.57 -40.09
C GLY A 249 -14.51 40.17 -39.35
N THR A 250 -14.94 38.91 -39.38
CA THR A 250 -16.10 38.44 -38.57
C THR A 250 -15.71 37.23 -37.70
N GLN A 251 -15.79 37.38 -36.38
CA GLN A 251 -15.71 36.25 -35.45
C GLN A 251 -17.06 35.54 -35.45
N LEU A 252 -17.10 34.34 -36.02
CA LEU A 252 -18.29 33.50 -35.98
C LEU A 252 -18.31 32.63 -34.73
N THR A 253 -19.51 32.52 -34.15
CA THR A 253 -19.77 31.67 -33.00
C THR A 253 -20.86 30.67 -33.37
N SER A 254 -20.55 29.38 -33.25
CA SER A 254 -21.52 28.28 -33.33
C SER A 254 -21.99 27.95 -31.92
N THR A 255 -23.28 27.68 -31.74
CA THR A 255 -23.86 27.38 -30.42
C THR A 255 -24.35 25.95 -30.39
N LEU A 256 -24.02 25.23 -29.33
CA LEU A 256 -24.48 23.88 -29.04
C LEU A 256 -25.15 23.87 -27.68
N VAL A 257 -26.45 23.59 -27.65
CA VAL A 257 -27.24 23.53 -26.41
C VAL A 257 -27.71 22.09 -26.20
N LEU A 258 -27.36 21.53 -25.05
CA LEU A 258 -27.92 20.28 -24.54
C LEU A 258 -28.75 20.64 -23.31
N GLU A 259 -30.06 20.51 -23.41
CA GLU A 259 -30.98 20.83 -22.33
C GLU A 259 -31.96 19.70 -22.01
N ASN A 260 -32.36 19.61 -20.73
CA ASN A 260 -33.38 18.67 -20.22
C ASN A 260 -33.14 17.20 -20.63
N SER A 261 -31.86 16.81 -20.79
CA SER A 261 -31.47 15.53 -21.38
C SER A 261 -30.88 14.58 -20.35
N GLN A 262 -30.96 13.28 -20.62
CA GLN A 262 -30.54 12.23 -19.68
C GLN A 262 -29.55 11.25 -20.32
N PHE A 263 -28.47 10.96 -19.58
CA PHE A 263 -27.38 10.07 -20.00
C PHE A 263 -27.14 9.02 -18.90
N TYR A 264 -27.76 7.86 -19.07
CA TYR A 264 -27.79 6.77 -18.10
C TYR A 264 -27.09 5.48 -18.57
N HIS A 265 -26.21 4.92 -17.73
CA HIS A 265 -25.63 3.57 -17.86
C HIS A 265 -24.66 3.33 -19.03
N HIS A 266 -23.76 4.29 -19.30
CA HIS A 266 -22.77 4.19 -20.40
C HIS A 266 -21.37 3.84 -19.90
N GLU A 267 -20.48 3.39 -20.81
CA GLU A 267 -19.04 3.35 -20.54
C GLU A 267 -18.50 4.75 -20.18
N GLN A 268 -18.88 5.78 -20.95
CA GLN A 268 -18.71 7.20 -20.64
C GLN A 268 -20.01 7.93 -20.99
N GLY A 269 -20.50 8.87 -20.18
CA GLY A 269 -21.81 9.50 -20.39
C GLY A 269 -21.82 10.50 -21.55
N LEU A 270 -21.33 11.72 -21.30
CA LEU A 270 -21.18 12.79 -22.28
C LEU A 270 -19.69 13.06 -22.54
N LYS A 271 -19.25 12.87 -23.79
CA LYS A 271 -17.87 13.05 -24.22
C LYS A 271 -17.74 14.20 -25.23
N ILE A 272 -16.98 15.22 -24.84
CA ILE A 272 -16.67 16.39 -25.67
C ILE A 272 -15.15 16.42 -25.89
N VAL A 273 -14.73 16.22 -27.14
CA VAL A 273 -13.30 16.12 -27.50
C VAL A 273 -13.01 16.81 -28.83
N SER A 274 -11.76 17.22 -29.01
CA SER A 274 -11.24 17.63 -30.31
C SER A 274 -10.02 16.77 -30.67
N GLU A 275 -9.89 16.40 -31.94
CA GLU A 275 -8.83 15.48 -32.39
C GLU A 275 -7.59 16.21 -32.97
N GLU A 276 -7.73 17.46 -33.42
CA GLU A 276 -6.65 18.23 -34.08
C GLU A 276 -6.70 19.72 -33.71
N TYR A 277 -5.52 20.36 -33.67
CA TYR A 277 -5.34 21.78 -33.30
C TYR A 277 -6.20 22.72 -34.17
N LEU A 278 -7.25 23.31 -33.62
CA LEU A 278 -8.21 24.11 -34.38
C LEU A 278 -7.72 25.55 -34.65
N LEU A 279 -6.59 25.72 -35.36
CA LEU A 279 -5.93 27.02 -35.61
C LEU A 279 -6.78 28.01 -36.41
N LYS A 280 -7.70 27.52 -37.25
CA LYS A 280 -8.58 28.33 -38.13
C LYS A 280 -10.07 28.23 -37.78
N ALA A 281 -10.46 27.52 -36.73
CA ALA A 281 -11.86 27.18 -36.48
C ALA A 281 -12.69 28.30 -35.82
N VAL A 282 -14.01 28.13 -35.94
CA VAL A 282 -15.10 28.92 -35.36
C VAL A 282 -15.07 28.84 -33.83
N ASN A 283 -15.47 29.90 -33.14
CA ASN A 283 -15.66 29.84 -31.69
C ASN A 283 -16.89 28.99 -31.37
N TYR A 284 -16.79 28.07 -30.41
CA TYR A 284 -17.95 27.31 -29.95
C TYR A 284 -18.42 27.82 -28.60
N HIS A 285 -19.74 27.98 -28.46
CA HIS A 285 -20.39 28.16 -27.16
C HIS A 285 -21.23 26.92 -26.88
N ILE A 286 -20.78 26.12 -25.91
CA ILE A 286 -21.45 24.89 -25.51
C ILE A 286 -22.18 25.14 -24.19
N ILE A 287 -23.48 24.83 -24.16
CA ILE A 287 -24.32 25.00 -22.97
C ILE A 287 -24.90 23.64 -22.63
N ILE A 288 -24.58 23.12 -21.44
CA ILE A 288 -25.16 21.90 -20.86
C ILE A 288 -26.05 22.35 -19.71
N LYS A 289 -27.36 22.15 -19.82
CA LYS A 289 -28.33 22.72 -18.89
C LYS A 289 -29.40 21.73 -18.45
N SER A 290 -29.72 21.67 -17.16
CA SER A 290 -30.83 20.84 -16.67
C SER A 290 -30.69 19.37 -17.07
N CYS A 291 -29.45 18.87 -17.18
CA CYS A 291 -29.16 17.50 -17.60
C CYS A 291 -28.95 16.58 -16.39
N LEU A 292 -29.31 15.31 -16.54
CA LEU A 292 -28.99 14.24 -15.58
C LEU A 292 -28.03 13.25 -16.25
N ILE A 293 -26.81 13.16 -15.72
CA ILE A 293 -25.78 12.23 -16.20
C ILE A 293 -25.47 11.27 -15.06
N ASN A 294 -25.98 10.04 -15.15
CA ASN A 294 -25.93 9.13 -14.02
C ASN A 294 -25.57 7.67 -14.33
N ASP A 295 -25.02 7.01 -13.32
CA ASP A 295 -24.71 5.58 -13.29
C ASP A 295 -23.85 5.10 -14.48
N ASN A 296 -22.94 5.95 -14.96
CA ASN A 296 -21.98 5.62 -16.02
C ASN A 296 -20.72 4.96 -15.43
N ILE A 297 -20.15 3.97 -16.13
CA ILE A 297 -19.10 3.08 -15.64
C ILE A 297 -17.77 3.82 -15.39
N ASN A 298 -17.29 4.58 -16.37
CA ASN A 298 -16.08 5.40 -16.25
C ASN A 298 -16.50 6.86 -15.97
N GLU A 299 -16.18 7.81 -16.83
CA GLU A 299 -16.59 9.20 -16.63
C GLU A 299 -18.05 9.46 -17.02
N GLY A 300 -18.83 10.09 -16.15
CA GLY A 300 -20.14 10.63 -16.51
C GLY A 300 -19.96 11.78 -17.50
N LEU A 301 -19.17 12.78 -17.11
CA LEU A 301 -18.79 13.91 -17.96
C LEU A 301 -17.28 13.84 -18.27
N PHE A 302 -16.93 13.82 -19.55
CA PHE A 302 -15.55 13.89 -20.03
C PHE A 302 -15.39 15.03 -21.04
N ILE A 303 -14.59 16.04 -20.67
CA ILE A 303 -14.27 17.18 -21.53
C ILE A 303 -12.76 17.25 -21.71
N ASP A 304 -12.29 17.11 -22.95
CA ASP A 304 -10.91 17.41 -23.34
C ASP A 304 -10.87 18.53 -24.38
N ALA A 305 -10.41 19.70 -23.94
CA ALA A 305 -10.40 20.92 -24.70
C ALA A 305 -9.04 21.27 -25.32
N LYS A 306 -8.09 20.33 -25.33
CA LYS A 306 -6.69 20.54 -25.75
C LYS A 306 -6.52 21.29 -27.06
N PHE A 307 -7.40 21.04 -28.01
CA PHE A 307 -7.34 21.62 -29.33
C PHE A 307 -8.45 22.63 -29.61
N PHE A 308 -9.25 22.99 -28.60
CA PHE A 308 -10.25 24.05 -28.74
C PHE A 308 -9.61 25.43 -28.83
N ARG A 309 -10.01 26.18 -29.86
CA ARG A 309 -9.76 27.61 -29.95
C ARG A 309 -10.97 28.35 -29.37
N LEU A 310 -10.74 29.16 -28.32
CA LEU A 310 -11.73 30.10 -27.76
C LEU A 310 -13.15 29.50 -27.59
N THR A 311 -13.25 28.37 -26.88
CA THR A 311 -14.54 27.70 -26.62
C THR A 311 -14.99 27.98 -25.19
N GLN A 312 -16.16 28.58 -25.03
CA GLN A 312 -16.81 28.75 -23.72
C GLN A 312 -17.76 27.56 -23.50
N ILE A 313 -17.64 26.89 -22.35
CA ILE A 313 -18.56 25.81 -21.95
C ILE A 313 -19.23 26.21 -20.64
N ASP A 314 -20.56 26.28 -20.65
CA ASP A 314 -21.35 26.57 -19.45
C ASP A 314 -22.16 25.32 -19.05
N ILE A 315 -21.97 24.87 -17.81
CA ILE A 315 -22.70 23.74 -17.22
C ILE A 315 -23.60 24.27 -16.11
N ILE A 316 -24.91 24.11 -16.27
CA ILE A 316 -25.91 24.81 -15.48
C ILE A 316 -26.98 23.82 -14.99
N ASP A 317 -27.37 23.88 -13.73
CA ASP A 317 -28.48 23.10 -13.15
C ASP A 317 -28.36 21.58 -13.48
N THR A 318 -27.14 21.04 -13.47
CA THR A 318 -26.83 19.68 -13.98
C THR A 318 -26.41 18.76 -12.84
N GLU A 319 -26.89 17.52 -12.87
CA GLU A 319 -26.61 16.50 -11.87
C GLU A 319 -25.73 15.38 -12.45
N LEU A 320 -24.61 15.10 -11.78
CA LEU A 320 -23.64 14.05 -12.12
C LEU A 320 -23.65 13.00 -11.00
N ILE A 321 -24.43 11.92 -11.12
CA ILE A 321 -24.72 11.02 -9.99
C ILE A 321 -24.31 9.57 -10.28
N GLY A 322 -23.62 8.89 -9.36
CA GLY A 322 -23.36 7.44 -9.49
C GLY A 322 -22.34 7.07 -10.57
N ASN A 323 -21.61 8.04 -11.11
CA ASN A 323 -20.65 7.80 -12.18
C ASN A 323 -19.32 7.25 -11.65
N GLY A 324 -18.51 6.62 -12.49
CA GLY A 324 -17.12 6.33 -12.16
C GLY A 324 -16.33 7.60 -11.79
N GLY A 325 -16.65 8.75 -12.36
CA GLY A 325 -16.13 10.05 -11.95
C GLY A 325 -16.45 11.11 -13.00
N ASN A 326 -15.85 12.29 -12.91
CA ASN A 326 -15.97 13.31 -13.96
C ASN A 326 -14.63 13.98 -14.20
N LYS A 327 -14.36 14.37 -15.45
CA LYS A 327 -13.06 14.87 -15.85
C LYS A 327 -13.17 16.05 -16.81
N ILE A 328 -12.45 17.12 -16.47
CA ILE A 328 -12.29 18.31 -17.28
C ILE A 328 -10.80 18.53 -17.48
N MET A 329 -10.36 18.58 -18.73
CA MET A 329 -8.95 18.78 -19.04
C MET A 329 -8.68 19.74 -20.19
N ASN A 330 -7.49 20.34 -20.14
CA ASN A 330 -6.93 21.20 -21.18
C ASN A 330 -7.86 22.34 -21.63
N SER A 331 -8.62 22.93 -20.70
CA SER A 331 -9.67 23.91 -21.01
C SER A 331 -9.43 25.24 -20.33
N ASN A 332 -9.72 26.35 -21.01
CA ASN A 332 -9.46 27.69 -20.48
C ASN A 332 -10.72 28.50 -20.13
N ALA A 333 -11.92 28.00 -20.46
CA ALA A 333 -13.16 28.76 -20.33
C ALA A 333 -14.37 27.85 -20.04
N ILE A 334 -14.37 27.24 -18.85
CA ILE A 334 -15.52 26.48 -18.35
C ILE A 334 -16.17 27.23 -17.20
N SER A 335 -17.50 27.27 -17.15
CA SER A 335 -18.23 27.72 -15.99
C SER A 335 -19.23 26.69 -15.47
N LEU A 336 -19.31 26.55 -14.15
CA LEU A 336 -20.24 25.66 -13.45
C LEU A 336 -21.21 26.50 -12.60
N SER A 337 -22.49 26.19 -12.65
CA SER A 337 -23.54 26.88 -11.89
C SER A 337 -24.62 25.89 -11.46
N ASN A 338 -24.87 25.76 -10.15
CA ASN A 338 -25.86 24.83 -9.60
C ASN A 338 -25.61 23.39 -10.06
N VAL A 339 -24.37 22.92 -9.87
CA VAL A 339 -23.97 21.57 -10.28
C VAL A 339 -23.85 20.68 -9.04
N THR A 340 -24.44 19.49 -9.11
CA THR A 340 -24.33 18.48 -8.05
C THR A 340 -23.58 17.26 -8.57
N VAL A 341 -22.55 16.84 -7.84
CA VAL A 341 -21.75 15.65 -8.13
C VAL A 341 -21.83 14.71 -6.95
N ALA A 342 -22.44 13.55 -7.13
CA ALA A 342 -22.72 12.66 -6.01
C ALA A 342 -22.52 11.18 -6.31
N ASN A 343 -22.21 10.40 -5.27
CA ASN A 343 -22.12 8.94 -5.32
C ASN A 343 -21.13 8.42 -6.38
N SER A 344 -20.11 9.20 -6.73
CA SER A 344 -19.12 8.77 -7.73
C SER A 344 -18.19 7.70 -7.14
N THR A 345 -17.83 6.68 -7.92
CA THR A 345 -16.97 5.58 -7.43
C THR A 345 -15.47 5.90 -7.47
N TYR A 346 -15.08 6.92 -8.22
CA TYR A 346 -13.80 7.61 -8.13
C TYR A 346 -14.06 9.12 -7.98
N THR A 347 -12.98 9.92 -7.99
CA THR A 347 -13.01 11.36 -7.70
C THR A 347 -14.19 12.04 -8.39
N GLY A 348 -15.01 12.74 -7.59
CA GLY A 348 -16.23 13.38 -8.07
C GLY A 348 -15.98 14.26 -9.30
N LEU A 349 -15.02 15.18 -9.22
CA LEU A 349 -14.54 15.97 -10.36
C LEU A 349 -13.03 16.12 -10.33
N SER A 350 -12.37 15.76 -11.44
CA SER A 350 -10.94 15.96 -11.66
C SER A 350 -10.69 17.08 -12.66
N LEU A 351 -9.90 18.07 -12.28
CA LEU A 351 -9.40 19.14 -13.15
C LEU A 351 -7.93 18.90 -13.49
N ILE A 352 -7.59 18.92 -14.78
CA ILE A 352 -6.23 18.66 -15.30
C ILE A 352 -5.89 19.71 -16.35
N THR A 353 -4.92 20.60 -16.07
CA THR A 353 -4.61 21.73 -16.97
C THR A 353 -5.87 22.50 -17.39
N ALA A 354 -6.74 22.80 -16.42
CA ALA A 354 -8.06 23.39 -16.68
C ALA A 354 -8.32 24.65 -15.84
N PHE A 355 -8.95 25.65 -16.46
CA PHE A 355 -9.46 26.87 -15.83
C PHE A 355 -10.98 26.78 -15.74
N VAL A 356 -11.49 26.65 -14.51
CA VAL A 356 -12.92 26.46 -14.25
C VAL A 356 -13.43 27.55 -13.33
N THR A 357 -14.52 28.22 -13.73
CA THR A 357 -15.18 29.26 -12.93
C THR A 357 -16.47 28.77 -12.31
N ILE A 358 -16.58 28.82 -10.98
CA ILE A 358 -17.80 28.49 -10.25
C ILE A 358 -18.62 29.76 -10.08
N LYS A 359 -19.82 29.80 -10.69
CA LYS A 359 -20.71 30.97 -10.67
C LYS A 359 -21.68 30.96 -9.50
N ASN A 360 -22.25 29.80 -9.17
CA ASN A 360 -23.25 29.63 -8.10
C ASN A 360 -22.95 28.34 -7.29
N ASP A 361 -23.98 27.57 -6.92
CA ASP A 361 -23.83 26.43 -6.02
C ASP A 361 -23.08 25.27 -6.68
N LEU A 362 -22.16 24.66 -5.95
CA LEU A 362 -21.43 23.45 -6.35
C LEU A 362 -21.39 22.48 -5.18
N VAL A 363 -21.99 21.30 -5.36
CA VAL A 363 -22.18 20.31 -4.29
C VAL A 363 -21.50 19.00 -4.65
N PHE A 364 -20.64 18.51 -3.77
CA PHE A 364 -19.99 17.20 -3.83
C PHE A 364 -20.44 16.34 -2.66
N LYS A 365 -21.09 15.21 -2.93
CA LYS A 365 -21.61 14.33 -1.89
C LYS A 365 -21.28 12.86 -2.07
N ASN A 366 -20.77 12.21 -1.03
CA ASN A 366 -20.58 10.75 -0.99
C ASN A 366 -19.78 10.21 -2.18
N ASN A 367 -18.78 10.97 -2.64
CA ASN A 367 -17.88 10.53 -3.70
C ASN A 367 -16.65 9.87 -3.09
N THR A 368 -16.11 8.85 -3.75
CA THR A 368 -14.84 8.23 -3.38
C THR A 368 -13.71 8.73 -4.29
N GLY A 369 -12.44 8.48 -4.00
CA GLY A 369 -11.33 8.88 -4.87
C GLY A 369 -9.99 8.38 -4.36
N VAL A 370 -8.93 8.46 -5.16
CA VAL A 370 -7.57 8.23 -4.65
C VAL A 370 -7.08 9.49 -3.96
N VAL A 371 -7.16 10.60 -4.68
CA VAL A 371 -6.95 11.96 -4.18
C VAL A 371 -8.17 12.80 -4.54
N GLY A 372 -8.57 13.72 -3.66
CA GLY A 372 -9.71 14.60 -3.95
C GLY A 372 -11.00 13.80 -4.08
N GLY A 373 -11.54 13.24 -2.98
CA GLY A 373 -12.77 12.45 -3.05
C GLY A 373 -13.92 13.21 -3.72
N GLY A 374 -14.12 14.48 -3.32
CA GLY A 374 -15.01 15.41 -4.01
C GLY A 374 -14.36 16.03 -5.25
N LEU A 375 -13.32 16.84 -5.06
CA LEU A 375 -12.67 17.62 -6.11
C LEU A 375 -11.14 17.43 -6.06
N ALA A 376 -10.53 17.14 -7.22
CA ALA A 376 -9.08 17.15 -7.39
C ALA A 376 -8.66 18.20 -8.43
N ILE A 377 -7.67 19.02 -8.09
CA ILE A 377 -7.13 20.10 -8.92
C ILE A 377 -5.64 19.81 -9.17
N ASN A 378 -5.32 19.39 -10.40
CA ASN A 378 -4.00 18.89 -10.79
C ASN A 378 -3.46 19.59 -12.04
N ASP A 379 -2.16 19.42 -12.31
CA ASP A 379 -1.49 19.79 -13.56
C ASP A 379 -1.68 21.26 -13.98
N SER A 380 -1.42 22.19 -13.04
CA SER A 380 -1.59 23.64 -13.20
C SER A 380 -3.04 24.05 -13.51
N SER A 381 -4.00 23.37 -12.90
CA SER A 381 -5.42 23.75 -12.98
C SER A 381 -5.74 24.90 -12.03
N VAL A 382 -6.67 25.75 -12.45
CA VAL A 382 -7.09 26.92 -11.68
C VAL A 382 -8.60 26.88 -11.49
N LEU A 383 -9.03 26.91 -10.23
CA LEU A 383 -10.43 27.07 -9.87
C LEU A 383 -10.71 28.53 -9.49
N ILE A 384 -11.60 29.20 -10.20
CA ILE A 384 -12.03 30.58 -9.90
C ILE A 384 -13.41 30.51 -9.26
N VAL A 385 -13.57 31.09 -8.08
CA VAL A 385 -14.81 31.03 -7.31
C VAL A 385 -15.44 32.43 -7.24
N SER A 386 -16.64 32.56 -7.80
CA SER A 386 -17.39 33.82 -7.85
C SER A 386 -17.97 34.18 -6.48
N SER A 387 -18.20 35.48 -6.21
CA SER A 387 -18.74 35.94 -4.92
C SER A 387 -20.14 35.40 -4.56
N SER A 388 -20.92 34.95 -5.55
CA SER A 388 -22.22 34.32 -5.37
C SER A 388 -22.16 32.80 -5.14
N ALA A 389 -20.98 32.19 -5.26
CA ALA A 389 -20.84 30.74 -5.19
C ALA A 389 -20.94 30.22 -3.74
N LYS A 390 -21.52 29.03 -3.60
CA LYS A 390 -21.54 28.25 -2.37
C LYS A 390 -20.99 26.86 -2.66
N LEU A 391 -20.00 26.43 -1.90
CA LEU A 391 -19.41 25.09 -2.08
C LEU A 391 -19.74 24.19 -0.91
N GLU A 392 -20.18 22.97 -1.19
CA GLU A 392 -20.49 21.97 -0.19
C GLU A 392 -19.80 20.65 -0.52
N PHE A 393 -19.05 20.11 0.44
CA PHE A 393 -18.34 18.85 0.36
C PHE A 393 -18.76 18.00 1.56
N ILE A 394 -19.58 16.98 1.30
CA ILE A 394 -20.25 16.19 2.33
C ILE A 394 -19.97 14.70 2.12
N ASP A 395 -19.51 14.00 3.16
CA ASP A 395 -19.29 12.55 3.15
C ASP A 395 -18.34 12.04 2.04
N ASN A 396 -17.43 12.88 1.53
CA ASN A 396 -16.50 12.45 0.49
C ASN A 396 -15.28 11.74 1.08
N HIS A 397 -14.77 10.73 0.37
CA HIS A 397 -13.67 9.88 0.84
C HIS A 397 -12.54 9.79 -0.18
N ALA A 398 -11.30 10.06 0.23
CA ALA A 398 -10.10 9.76 -0.54
C ALA A 398 -9.33 8.59 0.09
N SER A 399 -8.83 7.64 -0.68
CA SER A 399 -8.01 6.55 -0.14
C SER A 399 -6.60 7.00 0.24
N TYR A 400 -6.13 8.13 -0.30
CA TYR A 400 -4.82 8.72 0.00
C TYR A 400 -4.96 10.11 0.63
N LYS A 401 -5.32 11.15 -0.14
CA LYS A 401 -5.25 12.57 0.31
C LYS A 401 -6.44 13.42 -0.12
N GLY A 402 -6.86 14.36 0.72
CA GLY A 402 -7.85 15.38 0.34
C GLY A 402 -9.24 14.78 0.12
N GLY A 403 -9.93 14.32 1.16
CA GLY A 403 -11.25 13.70 1.00
C GLY A 403 -12.29 14.63 0.38
N GLY A 404 -12.35 15.89 0.83
CA GLY A 404 -13.16 16.93 0.19
C GLY A 404 -12.48 17.49 -1.05
N ILE A 405 -11.40 18.26 -0.85
CA ILE A 405 -10.62 18.91 -1.90
C ILE A 405 -9.16 18.47 -1.82
N TYR A 406 -8.59 18.14 -2.98
CA TYR A 406 -7.16 17.96 -3.17
C TYR A 406 -6.63 18.99 -4.15
N LEU A 407 -5.62 19.75 -3.72
CA LEU A 407 -4.86 20.69 -4.54
C LEU A 407 -3.42 20.18 -4.67
N GLU A 408 -2.98 19.93 -5.90
CA GLU A 408 -1.61 19.55 -6.18
C GLU A 408 -0.64 20.74 -6.00
N GLN A 409 0.41 20.58 -5.19
CA GLN A 409 1.41 21.63 -4.95
C GLN A 409 2.71 21.47 -5.76
N SER A 410 2.87 20.37 -6.51
CA SER A 410 3.98 20.17 -7.44
C SER A 410 3.85 21.04 -8.70
N SER A 411 2.63 21.48 -9.01
CA SER A 411 2.31 22.31 -10.16
C SER A 411 1.82 23.70 -9.73
N ASP A 412 1.65 24.63 -10.67
CA ASP A 412 1.10 25.97 -10.43
C ASP A 412 -0.43 25.92 -10.30
N SER A 413 -0.98 24.88 -9.65
CA SER A 413 -2.42 24.73 -9.43
C SER A 413 -2.88 25.67 -8.32
N ASP A 414 -4.01 26.34 -8.50
CA ASP A 414 -4.45 27.36 -7.55
C ASP A 414 -5.98 27.49 -7.46
N ILE A 415 -6.46 28.14 -6.39
CA ILE A 415 -7.85 28.50 -6.18
C ILE A 415 -7.94 30.01 -5.97
N PHE A 416 -8.50 30.73 -6.94
CA PHE A 416 -8.78 32.15 -6.81
C PHE A 416 -10.21 32.37 -6.33
N ASN A 417 -10.35 33.05 -5.21
CA ASN A 417 -11.63 33.41 -4.63
C ASN A 417 -11.63 34.88 -4.19
N LEU A 418 -12.83 35.43 -4.07
CA LEU A 418 -13.08 36.67 -3.33
C LEU A 418 -13.25 36.33 -1.84
N PRO A 419 -12.99 37.29 -0.93
CA PRO A 419 -13.16 37.06 0.51
C PRO A 419 -14.62 36.74 0.87
N ASN A 420 -14.81 35.96 1.94
CA ASN A 420 -16.12 35.58 2.53
C ASN A 420 -16.97 34.56 1.74
N ILE A 421 -16.39 33.81 0.81
CA ILE A 421 -17.13 32.72 0.15
C ILE A 421 -17.37 31.57 1.13
N SER A 422 -18.62 31.15 1.27
CA SER A 422 -19.03 30.09 2.19
C SER A 422 -18.63 28.71 1.65
N VAL A 423 -17.85 27.96 2.42
CA VAL A 423 -17.50 26.57 2.13
C VAL A 423 -17.93 25.67 3.28
N THR A 424 -18.65 24.61 2.95
CA THR A 424 -19.11 23.60 3.91
C THR A 424 -18.34 22.31 3.71
N LEU A 425 -17.67 21.85 4.76
CA LEU A 425 -16.90 20.61 4.79
C LEU A 425 -17.45 19.77 5.94
N ILE A 426 -18.11 18.67 5.62
CA ILE A 426 -18.77 17.80 6.62
C ILE A 426 -18.41 16.35 6.34
N ASN A 427 -17.84 15.70 7.35
CA ASN A 427 -17.59 14.25 7.38
C ASN A 427 -16.79 13.75 6.15
N ASN A 428 -15.90 14.57 5.62
CA ASN A 428 -14.98 14.11 4.59
C ASN A 428 -13.80 13.37 5.25
N SER A 429 -13.26 12.37 4.57
CA SER A 429 -12.20 11.52 5.12
C SER A 429 -11.13 11.20 4.09
N ALA A 430 -9.90 11.01 4.57
CA ALA A 430 -8.78 10.57 3.75
C ALA A 430 -8.09 9.38 4.43
N GLY A 431 -7.66 8.40 3.65
CA GLY A 431 -6.97 7.21 4.17
C GLY A 431 -5.62 7.52 4.80
N LEU A 432 -4.96 8.61 4.36
CA LEU A 432 -3.71 9.08 4.96
C LEU A 432 -3.87 10.43 5.67
N VAL A 433 -4.07 11.53 4.94
CA VAL A 433 -4.10 12.89 5.52
C VAL A 433 -4.98 13.87 4.73
N GLY A 434 -5.38 14.96 5.39
CA GLY A 434 -6.20 16.02 4.78
C GLY A 434 -7.61 15.52 4.48
N GLY A 435 -8.36 15.09 5.49
CA GLY A 435 -9.70 14.53 5.29
C GLY A 435 -10.65 15.50 4.58
N ASP A 436 -10.61 16.77 4.94
CA ASP A 436 -11.40 17.81 4.30
C ASP A 436 -10.62 18.47 3.16
N LEU A 437 -9.41 18.96 3.44
CA LEU A 437 -8.59 19.70 2.47
C LEU A 437 -7.15 19.16 2.45
N TYR A 438 -6.58 19.00 1.27
CA TYR A 438 -5.14 18.78 1.10
C TYR A 438 -4.56 19.81 0.15
N GLY A 439 -3.43 20.40 0.53
CA GLY A 439 -2.66 21.36 -0.28
C GLY A 439 -3.21 22.79 -0.31
N VAL A 440 -4.35 23.04 0.33
CA VAL A 440 -4.93 24.39 0.50
C VAL A 440 -4.52 24.93 1.88
N TYR A 441 -3.47 25.75 1.92
CA TYR A 441 -2.92 26.34 3.14
C TYR A 441 -2.42 27.77 2.90
N ASP A 442 -2.12 28.51 3.97
CA ASP A 442 -1.58 29.89 3.93
C ASP A 442 -2.42 30.88 3.09
N MET A 443 -3.74 30.73 3.10
CA MET A 443 -4.61 31.71 2.47
C MET A 443 -4.61 33.00 3.29
N THR A 444 -4.11 34.08 2.69
CA THR A 444 -4.18 35.43 3.27
C THR A 444 -5.62 35.80 3.63
N HIS A 445 -5.82 36.68 4.62
CA HIS A 445 -7.17 37.10 5.06
C HIS A 445 -8.07 37.62 3.93
N SER A 446 -7.51 38.06 2.79
CA SER A 446 -8.28 38.49 1.61
C SER A 446 -8.79 37.34 0.72
N ASN A 447 -8.25 36.14 0.87
CA ASN A 447 -8.55 34.97 0.01
C ASN A 447 -9.03 33.77 0.85
N GLN A 448 -9.32 33.95 2.13
CA GLN A 448 -9.77 32.85 2.99
C GLN A 448 -11.27 32.55 2.77
N PHE A 449 -11.61 31.26 2.64
CA PHE A 449 -13.00 30.82 2.66
C PHE A 449 -13.61 31.01 4.05
N ASN A 450 -14.89 31.37 4.07
CA ASN A 450 -15.69 31.36 5.28
C ASN A 450 -16.19 29.94 5.55
N LEU A 451 -15.49 29.21 6.42
CA LEU A 451 -15.84 27.84 6.77
C LEU A 451 -17.10 27.82 7.64
N THR A 452 -18.11 27.05 7.24
CA THR A 452 -19.33 26.87 8.07
C THR A 452 -19.09 26.02 9.31
N ASN A 453 -18.04 25.18 9.30
CA ASN A 453 -17.55 24.42 10.44
C ASN A 453 -16.06 24.77 10.69
N PRO A 454 -15.67 25.24 11.87
CA PRO A 454 -14.28 25.64 12.14
C PRO A 454 -13.31 24.46 12.27
N ASP A 455 -13.79 23.30 12.69
CA ASP A 455 -12.94 22.12 12.90
C ASP A 455 -12.85 21.31 11.61
N ILE A 456 -11.71 21.43 10.91
CA ILE A 456 -11.44 20.73 9.65
C ILE A 456 -10.13 19.94 9.70
N SER A 457 -10.10 18.80 9.02
CA SER A 457 -8.88 18.03 8.79
C SER A 457 -8.19 18.54 7.53
N SER A 458 -7.08 19.27 7.69
CA SER A 458 -6.31 19.79 6.57
C SER A 458 -4.80 19.68 6.77
N THR A 459 -4.06 19.53 5.67
CA THR A 459 -2.58 19.56 5.64
C THR A 459 -2.08 19.83 4.22
N SER A 460 -0.79 20.11 4.09
CA SER A 460 -0.08 20.27 2.82
C SER A 460 0.98 19.20 2.61
N ASP A 461 1.79 19.39 1.55
CA ASP A 461 3.05 18.67 1.38
C ASP A 461 3.98 19.01 2.55
N ALA A 462 4.98 18.16 2.79
CA ALA A 462 5.95 18.38 3.84
C ALA A 462 6.64 19.75 3.66
N ALA A 463 6.46 20.62 4.66
CA ALA A 463 7.13 21.92 4.77
C ALA A 463 8.23 21.91 5.83
N ASN A 464 8.13 21.01 6.82
CA ASN A 464 9.14 20.79 7.85
C ASN A 464 9.35 19.29 8.10
N ILE A 465 10.57 18.94 8.50
CA ILE A 465 10.95 17.62 9.01
C ILE A 465 11.52 17.78 10.42
N CYS A 466 11.21 16.82 11.30
CA CYS A 466 11.68 16.84 12.69
C CYS A 466 12.04 15.44 13.18
N PHE A 467 13.04 15.35 14.07
CA PHE A 467 13.21 14.14 14.88
C PHE A 467 12.03 13.95 15.81
N CYS A 468 11.62 12.69 15.99
CA CYS A 468 10.46 12.34 16.79
C CYS A 468 10.74 11.15 17.73
N ASP A 469 9.98 11.07 18.83
CA ASP A 469 9.95 9.90 19.70
C ASP A 469 8.61 9.15 19.49
N PRO A 470 8.64 7.88 19.04
CA PRO A 470 7.43 7.10 18.81
C PRO A 470 6.61 6.85 20.09
N ARG A 471 7.17 7.09 21.28
CA ARG A 471 6.48 6.95 22.57
C ARG A 471 5.68 8.19 22.96
N THR A 472 5.98 9.35 22.38
CA THR A 472 5.27 10.60 22.64
C THR A 472 4.26 10.86 21.52
N THR A 473 3.00 10.50 21.75
CA THR A 473 1.96 10.51 20.70
C THR A 473 1.48 11.92 20.29
N THR A 474 1.82 13.00 21.02
CA THR A 474 1.09 14.28 20.88
C THR A 474 1.89 15.57 21.10
N SER A 475 3.22 15.54 21.31
CA SER A 475 3.98 16.77 21.62
C SER A 475 5.18 17.00 20.70
N TYR A 476 4.91 17.25 19.42
CA TYR A 476 5.93 17.68 18.44
C TYR A 476 6.25 19.19 18.53
N LYS A 477 5.80 19.89 19.58
CA LYS A 477 5.95 21.35 19.75
C LYS A 477 7.39 21.87 19.82
N LYS A 478 8.39 20.99 19.91
CA LYS A 478 9.82 21.33 19.79
C LYS A 478 10.48 20.41 18.77
N CYS A 479 10.43 20.82 17.51
CA CYS A 479 11.18 20.20 16.44
C CYS A 479 12.68 20.26 16.75
N ILE A 480 13.29 19.13 17.13
CA ILE A 480 14.73 19.04 17.31
C ILE A 480 15.34 18.93 15.91
N ARG A 481 16.08 19.95 15.49
CA ARG A 481 16.72 20.02 14.17
C ARG A 481 18.16 19.56 14.15
N THR A 482 18.75 19.36 15.32
CA THR A 482 20.14 18.93 15.44
C THR A 482 20.24 17.88 16.52
N ALA A 483 20.82 16.73 16.17
CA ALA A 483 21.13 15.67 17.11
C ALA A 483 22.59 15.24 16.92
N SER A 484 23.23 14.81 18.00
CA SER A 484 24.58 14.25 17.96
C SER A 484 24.57 12.81 18.43
N ASN A 485 25.15 11.92 17.63
CA ASN A 485 25.25 10.50 17.95
C ASN A 485 26.70 10.03 17.82
N HIS A 486 27.10 9.18 18.76
CA HIS A 486 28.36 8.45 18.69
C HIS A 486 28.15 7.11 17.98
N ILE A 487 28.99 6.83 16.99
CA ILE A 487 28.92 5.60 16.21
C ILE A 487 30.29 4.97 15.99
N TYR A 488 30.31 3.67 15.76
CA TYR A 488 31.47 2.95 15.25
C TYR A 488 31.39 2.76 13.73
N PRO A 489 32.53 2.66 13.03
CA PRO A 489 32.57 2.32 11.60
C PRO A 489 31.74 1.07 11.27
N GLY A 490 30.81 1.19 10.33
CA GLY A 490 29.92 0.11 9.90
C GLY A 490 28.72 -0.18 10.82
N GLN A 491 28.54 0.58 11.90
CA GLN A 491 27.35 0.50 12.75
C GLN A 491 26.14 1.15 12.06
N THR A 492 25.00 0.46 12.06
CA THR A 492 23.73 0.96 11.55
C THR A 492 23.11 1.96 12.53
N LEU A 493 22.94 3.18 12.06
CA LEU A 493 22.18 4.24 12.72
C LEU A 493 20.69 3.99 12.60
N LYS A 494 19.96 4.20 13.69
CA LYS A 494 18.50 4.20 13.72
C LYS A 494 18.02 5.49 14.36
N PHE A 495 17.19 6.25 13.65
CA PHE A 495 16.57 7.46 14.17
C PHE A 495 15.16 7.58 13.60
N ASN A 496 14.27 8.27 14.31
CA ASN A 496 12.90 8.44 13.85
C ASN A 496 12.65 9.89 13.43
N VAL A 497 11.95 10.05 12.32
CA VAL A 497 11.55 11.35 11.80
C VAL A 497 10.05 11.39 11.53
N ALA A 498 9.49 12.59 11.57
CA ALA A 498 8.13 12.89 11.17
C ALA A 498 8.12 14.13 10.27
N LEU A 499 7.20 14.12 9.31
CA LEU A 499 7.01 15.22 8.36
C LEU A 499 5.80 16.05 8.77
N PHE A 500 5.91 17.36 8.59
CA PHE A 500 4.87 18.32 8.93
C PHE A 500 4.57 19.21 7.74
N GLY A 501 3.30 19.24 7.34
CA GLY A 501 2.73 20.22 6.42
C GLY A 501 2.02 21.34 7.17
N TYR A 502 1.55 22.33 6.44
CA TYR A 502 0.68 23.37 6.98
C TYR A 502 -0.78 22.99 6.77
N ASP A 503 -1.58 23.16 7.81
CA ASP A 503 -3.02 23.11 7.71
C ASP A 503 -3.57 24.42 7.13
N TYR A 504 -4.88 24.45 6.93
CA TYR A 504 -5.61 25.61 6.42
C TYR A 504 -5.38 26.90 7.21
N PHE A 505 -5.12 26.79 8.52
CA PHE A 505 -4.90 27.92 9.42
C PHE A 505 -3.41 28.28 9.58
N GLY A 506 -2.52 27.62 8.84
CA GLY A 506 -1.07 27.83 8.90
C GLY A 506 -0.38 27.14 10.08
N SER A 507 -1.06 26.25 10.80
CA SER A 507 -0.45 25.44 11.86
C SER A 507 0.19 24.17 11.30
N LEU A 508 1.21 23.64 11.98
CA LEU A 508 1.92 22.44 11.53
C LEU A 508 1.16 21.16 11.91
N THR A 509 0.85 20.34 10.92
CA THR A 509 0.16 19.05 11.04
C THR A 509 0.97 17.93 10.41
N LEU A 510 0.82 16.70 10.89
CA LEU A 510 1.53 15.54 10.34
C LEU A 510 1.13 15.30 8.88
N THR A 511 2.13 15.02 8.05
CA THR A 511 1.96 14.67 6.63
C THR A 511 2.98 13.59 6.23
N ASP A 512 2.91 13.14 4.99
CA ASP A 512 3.81 12.14 4.41
C ASP A 512 4.69 12.73 3.32
N GLY A 513 5.73 12.00 2.94
CA GLY A 513 6.59 12.39 1.83
C GLY A 513 7.90 11.62 1.76
N PRO A 514 8.64 11.77 0.64
CA PRO A 514 9.99 11.25 0.52
C PRO A 514 10.96 12.05 1.39
N VAL A 515 11.89 11.33 2.03
CA VAL A 515 12.99 11.88 2.82
C VAL A 515 14.30 11.34 2.25
N ASP A 516 15.14 12.27 1.84
CA ASP A 516 16.46 12.03 1.31
C ASP A 516 17.51 12.23 2.41
N THR A 517 18.49 11.36 2.41
CA THR A 517 19.66 11.46 3.30
C THR A 517 20.88 11.77 2.45
N THR A 518 21.51 12.90 2.70
CA THR A 518 22.68 13.40 1.98
C THR A 518 23.87 13.53 2.90
N ASN A 519 25.08 13.38 2.37
CA ASN A 519 26.28 13.77 3.12
C ASN A 519 26.39 15.30 3.18
N GLY A 520 27.24 15.85 4.06
CA GLY A 520 27.50 17.30 4.12
C GLY A 520 28.13 17.92 2.84
N HIS A 521 28.29 17.15 1.76
CA HIS A 521 28.69 17.63 0.43
C HIS A 521 27.52 17.56 -0.59
N GLY A 522 26.30 17.25 -0.15
CA GLY A 522 25.08 17.20 -0.97
C GLY A 522 24.91 15.93 -1.82
N THR A 523 25.71 14.88 -1.61
CA THR A 523 25.57 13.61 -2.33
C THR A 523 24.46 12.76 -1.70
N LEU A 524 23.48 12.34 -2.49
CA LEU A 524 22.41 11.44 -2.06
C LEU A 524 22.96 10.06 -1.67
N LEU A 525 22.65 9.63 -0.45
CA LEU A 525 23.09 8.37 0.13
C LEU A 525 21.96 7.33 0.17
N ASN A 526 20.76 7.74 0.58
CA ASN A 526 19.56 6.90 0.65
C ASN A 526 18.29 7.76 0.57
N SER A 527 17.20 7.20 0.05
CA SER A 527 15.88 7.84 -0.02
C SER A 527 14.83 6.91 0.57
N THR A 528 14.02 7.41 1.49
CA THR A 528 13.00 6.63 2.22
C THR A 528 11.70 7.40 2.28
N TYR A 529 10.58 6.71 2.06
CA TYR A 529 9.26 7.33 2.16
C TYR A 529 8.73 7.24 3.60
N ILE A 530 8.34 8.38 4.17
CA ILE A 530 7.86 8.50 5.55
C ILE A 530 6.35 8.75 5.53
N PRO A 531 5.54 7.91 6.19
CA PRO A 531 4.09 8.13 6.32
C PRO A 531 3.79 9.27 7.31
N ASN A 532 2.50 9.57 7.53
CA ASN A 532 2.00 10.60 8.45
C ASN A 532 2.19 10.31 9.95
N THR A 533 3.22 9.54 10.31
CA THR A 533 3.54 9.14 11.67
C THR A 533 5.06 9.11 11.89
N CYS A 534 5.47 9.18 13.16
CA CYS A 534 6.87 9.04 13.53
C CYS A 534 7.43 7.68 13.10
N SER A 535 8.33 7.69 12.12
CA SER A 535 8.81 6.48 11.45
C SER A 535 10.34 6.39 11.50
N MET A 536 10.84 5.16 11.58
CA MET A 536 12.27 4.87 11.72
C MET A 536 12.97 4.86 10.36
N ILE A 537 14.12 5.51 10.28
CA ILE A 537 15.09 5.41 9.19
C ILE A 537 16.32 4.65 9.70
N GLU A 538 16.79 3.69 8.90
CA GLU A 538 18.03 2.96 9.13
C GLU A 538 19.08 3.35 8.09
N TYR A 539 20.28 3.73 8.54
CA TYR A 539 21.39 4.12 7.66
C TYR A 539 22.71 3.58 8.18
N THR A 540 23.52 2.97 7.31
CA THR A 540 24.85 2.45 7.70
C THR A 540 25.96 3.26 7.02
N PRO A 541 26.60 4.22 7.73
CA PRO A 541 27.66 5.04 7.19
C PRO A 541 28.91 4.21 6.88
N LYS A 542 29.46 4.39 5.67
CA LYS A 542 30.77 3.84 5.26
C LYS A 542 31.92 4.80 5.60
N LEU A 543 31.97 5.24 6.84
CA LEU A 543 32.99 6.19 7.32
C LEU A 543 34.20 5.42 7.85
N THR A 544 35.38 5.67 7.27
CA THR A 544 36.65 5.01 7.65
C THR A 544 37.58 5.89 8.50
N GLN A 545 37.26 7.18 8.65
CA GLN A 545 38.08 8.13 9.40
C GLN A 545 37.57 8.26 10.84
N THR A 546 38.43 7.96 11.83
CA THR A 546 38.11 8.01 13.26
C THR A 546 38.43 9.39 13.85
N GLY A 547 37.59 9.88 14.78
CA GLY A 547 37.74 11.22 15.38
C GLY A 547 37.25 12.38 14.50
N TYR A 548 36.70 12.08 13.32
CA TYR A 548 36.10 13.05 12.42
C TYR A 548 34.62 13.23 12.74
N ILE A 549 34.14 14.48 12.68
CA ILE A 549 32.72 14.80 12.77
C ILE A 549 32.18 14.81 11.34
N SER A 550 31.30 13.87 11.02
CA SER A 550 30.58 13.84 9.75
C SER A 550 29.18 14.38 9.95
N GLU A 551 28.73 15.26 9.08
CA GLU A 551 27.35 15.75 9.08
C GLU A 551 26.53 14.97 8.04
N LEU A 552 25.35 14.54 8.45
CA LEU A 552 24.34 13.94 7.58
C LEU A 552 23.15 14.91 7.55
N ASP A 553 22.83 15.38 6.35
CA ASP A 553 21.67 16.24 6.12
C ASP A 553 20.50 15.35 5.72
N ILE A 554 19.39 15.49 6.45
CA ILE A 554 18.16 14.76 6.20
C ILE A 554 17.15 15.78 5.70
N THR A 555 16.77 15.64 4.45
CA THR A 555 16.02 16.65 3.72
C THR A 555 14.78 16.03 3.12
N SER A 556 13.74 16.84 2.95
CA SER A 556 12.60 16.53 2.10
C SER A 556 12.48 17.68 1.10
N SER A 557 12.00 17.40 -0.11
CA SER A 557 12.18 18.21 -1.34
C SER A 557 11.88 19.72 -1.24
N LYS A 558 11.09 20.16 -0.24
CA LYS A 558 10.76 21.57 0.02
C LYS A 558 10.96 22.01 1.49
N THR A 559 11.60 21.19 2.32
CA THR A 559 11.68 21.41 3.78
C THR A 559 13.01 21.94 4.24
N ASN A 560 13.03 22.54 5.44
CA ASN A 560 14.28 22.79 6.16
C ASN A 560 14.98 21.48 6.57
N ASP A 561 16.29 21.43 6.42
CA ASP A 561 17.09 20.25 6.73
C ASP A 561 17.18 19.98 8.24
N VAL A 562 17.23 18.69 8.59
CA VAL A 562 17.59 18.23 9.92
C VAL A 562 19.01 17.66 9.86
N ILE A 563 19.88 18.15 10.74
CA ILE A 563 21.30 17.81 10.74
C ILE A 563 21.58 16.78 11.82
N LEU A 564 22.13 15.64 11.42
CA LEU A 564 22.65 14.63 12.34
C LEU A 564 24.17 14.70 12.35
N GLN A 565 24.74 15.14 13.47
CA GLN A 565 26.18 15.16 13.68
C GLN A 565 26.65 13.78 14.17
N LEU A 566 27.45 13.13 13.34
CA LEU A 566 28.00 11.79 13.60
C LEU A 566 29.43 11.92 14.09
N ILE A 567 29.66 11.49 15.33
CA ILE A 567 30.98 11.41 15.92
C ILE A 567 31.46 9.97 15.78
N VAL A 568 32.42 9.75 14.86
CA VAL A 568 32.95 8.41 14.57
C VAL A 568 34.03 8.06 15.58
N ASN A 569 33.69 7.15 16.50
CA ASN A 569 34.62 6.61 17.48
C ASN A 569 35.54 5.54 16.85
N GLU A 570 36.67 5.29 17.49
CA GLU A 570 37.52 4.16 17.15
C GLU A 570 36.82 2.81 17.43
N CYS A 571 37.13 1.77 16.66
CA CYS A 571 36.52 0.45 16.85
C CYS A 571 36.75 -0.06 18.29
N PRO A 572 35.73 -0.65 18.92
CA PRO A 572 35.84 -1.17 20.28
C PRO A 572 36.79 -2.36 20.36
N ILE A 573 37.23 -2.69 21.57
CA ILE A 573 38.16 -3.80 21.81
C ILE A 573 37.53 -5.12 21.33
N GLY A 574 38.32 -5.94 20.64
CA GLY A 574 37.84 -7.17 19.98
C GLY A 574 37.39 -6.95 18.53
N PHE A 575 37.31 -5.69 18.10
CA PHE A 575 37.05 -5.31 16.73
C PHE A 575 38.25 -4.54 16.15
N ARG A 576 38.36 -4.53 14.82
CA ARG A 576 39.36 -3.77 14.06
C ARG A 576 38.69 -3.20 12.82
N LEU A 577 39.05 -1.97 12.46
CA LEU A 577 38.58 -1.36 11.22
C LEU A 577 39.13 -2.14 10.02
N ASP A 578 38.24 -2.70 9.21
CA ASP A 578 38.57 -3.18 7.88
C ASP A 578 38.43 -2.01 6.89
N LYS A 579 39.56 -1.52 6.37
CA LYS A 579 39.59 -0.40 5.41
C LYS A 579 38.92 -0.74 4.07
N SER A 580 38.83 -2.02 3.71
CA SER A 580 38.20 -2.45 2.46
C SER A 580 36.67 -2.49 2.57
N GLN A 581 36.15 -2.91 3.73
CA GLN A 581 34.71 -2.99 3.98
C GLN A 581 34.13 -1.71 4.60
N GLY A 582 34.98 -0.85 5.19
CA GLY A 582 34.55 0.36 5.89
C GLY A 582 33.80 0.09 7.19
N SER A 583 34.03 -1.07 7.80
CA SER A 583 33.33 -1.56 8.99
C SER A 583 34.30 -2.15 10.02
N CYS A 584 33.94 -2.08 11.30
CA CYS A 584 34.64 -2.77 12.37
C CYS A 584 34.34 -4.29 12.30
N THR A 585 35.33 -5.07 11.88
CA THR A 585 35.27 -6.54 11.84
C THR A 585 36.02 -7.15 13.03
N CYS A 586 35.99 -8.47 13.21
CA CYS A 586 36.72 -9.12 14.30
C CYS A 586 38.22 -8.72 14.29
N SER A 587 38.77 -8.37 15.45
CA SER A 587 40.20 -8.13 15.58
C SER A 587 41.00 -9.40 15.30
N GLN A 588 42.27 -9.26 14.95
CA GLN A 588 43.15 -10.42 14.69
C GLN A 588 43.26 -11.37 15.89
N SER A 589 43.14 -10.87 17.12
CA SER A 589 43.14 -11.67 18.34
C SER A 589 41.85 -12.47 18.56
N VAL A 590 40.74 -12.09 17.92
CA VAL A 590 39.44 -12.76 18.02
C VAL A 590 39.16 -13.65 16.80
N SER A 591 39.61 -13.23 15.61
CA SER A 591 39.32 -13.86 14.33
C SER A 591 39.80 -15.32 14.23
N ARG A 592 38.87 -16.27 14.00
CA ARG A 592 39.08 -17.68 13.64
C ARG A 592 37.99 -18.15 12.66
N GLU A 593 38.14 -19.31 12.03
CA GLU A 593 37.20 -19.85 11.00
C GLU A 593 35.74 -20.00 11.47
N ASN A 594 35.48 -20.04 12.79
CA ASN A 594 34.14 -20.20 13.38
C ASN A 594 33.72 -19.04 14.29
N VAL A 595 34.29 -17.84 14.13
CA VAL A 595 33.97 -16.65 14.95
C VAL A 595 33.41 -15.54 14.06
N THR A 596 32.25 -15.00 14.43
CA THR A 596 31.64 -13.84 13.78
C THR A 596 31.43 -12.73 14.80
N CYS A 597 31.68 -11.49 14.39
CA CYS A 597 31.52 -10.31 15.23
C CYS A 597 30.51 -9.37 14.58
N ASP A 598 29.52 -8.91 15.36
CA ASP A 598 28.51 -7.96 14.93
C ASP A 598 28.67 -6.63 15.68
N ILE A 599 29.01 -5.58 14.93
CA ILE A 599 29.24 -4.23 15.47
C ILE A 599 27.95 -3.55 15.94
N ASN A 600 26.78 -3.92 15.41
CA ASN A 600 25.50 -3.31 15.79
C ASN A 600 25.08 -3.66 17.21
N THR A 601 25.35 -4.91 17.61
CA THR A 601 24.98 -5.44 18.92
C THR A 601 26.18 -5.57 19.88
N LEU A 602 27.40 -5.37 19.37
CA LEU A 602 28.68 -5.64 20.03
C LEU A 602 28.83 -7.11 20.45
N ASN A 603 28.13 -7.99 19.74
CA ASN A 603 28.11 -9.42 20.04
C ASN A 603 29.22 -10.13 19.27
N ILE A 604 29.85 -11.09 19.95
CA ILE A 604 30.77 -12.06 19.37
C ILE A 604 30.07 -13.41 19.43
N THR A 605 29.96 -14.07 18.29
CA THR A 605 29.38 -15.40 18.16
C THR A 605 30.45 -16.39 17.72
N TYR A 606 30.52 -17.54 18.38
CA TYR A 606 31.38 -18.62 17.92
C TYR A 606 30.75 -19.98 18.10
N ASN A 607 31.25 -20.95 17.34
CA ASN A 607 30.84 -22.34 17.42
C ASN A 607 32.05 -23.24 17.78
N GLY A 608 31.91 -24.05 18.82
CA GLY A 608 32.93 -24.99 19.28
C GLY A 608 33.50 -24.67 20.66
N LEU A 609 34.53 -25.42 21.06
CA LEU A 609 35.14 -25.38 22.39
C LEU A 609 36.19 -24.26 22.51
N LEU A 610 35.72 -23.02 22.46
CA LEU A 610 36.55 -21.82 22.55
C LEU A 610 36.19 -21.04 23.81
N TRP A 611 37.13 -20.27 24.36
CA TRP A 611 36.82 -19.23 25.34
C TRP A 611 37.53 -17.94 24.95
N ILE A 612 36.75 -16.86 24.86
CA ILE A 612 37.22 -15.53 24.49
C ILE A 612 36.94 -14.57 25.65
N GLY A 613 37.97 -13.91 26.16
CA GLY A 613 37.81 -12.90 27.20
C GLY A 613 39.00 -11.97 27.32
N THR A 614 38.98 -11.08 28.31
CA THR A 614 40.02 -10.07 28.50
C THR A 614 40.87 -10.35 29.74
N TYR A 615 42.11 -9.85 29.77
CA TYR A 615 43.01 -9.90 30.91
C TYR A 615 43.18 -8.52 31.56
N HIS A 616 43.18 -8.51 32.89
CA HIS A 616 43.12 -7.33 33.77
C HIS A 616 44.25 -6.31 33.51
N THR A 617 43.85 -5.05 33.30
CA THR A 617 44.52 -3.88 33.90
C THR A 617 43.59 -3.34 34.99
N THR A 618 44.11 -2.64 35.99
CA THR A 618 43.49 -2.37 37.31
C THR A 618 42.15 -1.61 37.33
N THR A 619 41.49 -1.38 36.20
CA THR A 619 40.19 -0.68 36.07
C THR A 619 39.07 -1.62 35.57
N PRO A 620 37.82 -1.42 36.00
CA PRO A 620 36.65 -2.10 35.43
C PRO A 620 36.57 -1.87 33.92
N PHE A 621 36.38 -2.93 33.16
CA PHE A 621 36.39 -2.90 31.70
C PHE A 621 35.03 -2.45 31.14
N ASN A 622 35.03 -1.54 30.17
CA ASN A 622 33.84 -1.18 29.39
C ASN A 622 34.06 -1.56 27.93
N ALA A 623 33.25 -2.48 27.40
CA ALA A 623 33.31 -2.97 26.01
C ALA A 623 33.18 -1.86 24.96
N ASP A 624 32.59 -0.72 25.32
CA ASP A 624 32.39 0.42 24.41
C ASP A 624 33.63 1.33 24.28
N ALA A 625 34.69 1.09 25.06
CA ALA A 625 35.88 1.94 25.09
C ALA A 625 37.09 1.30 24.38
N THR A 626 37.94 2.13 23.76
CA THR A 626 39.28 1.71 23.32
C THR A 626 40.24 1.72 24.51
N ASN A 627 40.85 0.57 24.81
CA ASN A 627 41.83 0.43 25.87
C ASN A 627 43.10 -0.21 25.30
N PRO A 628 44.20 0.57 25.14
CA PRO A 628 45.43 0.07 24.56
C PRO A 628 46.13 -0.98 25.44
N ASN A 629 45.73 -1.14 26.71
CA ASN A 629 46.34 -2.07 27.65
C ASN A 629 45.50 -3.35 27.90
N ALA A 630 44.42 -3.57 27.14
CA ALA A 630 43.60 -4.77 27.27
C ALA A 630 44.10 -5.90 26.35
N CYS A 631 44.57 -7.01 26.93
CA CYS A 631 44.91 -8.22 26.17
C CYS A 631 43.69 -9.13 26.05
N ILE A 632 43.41 -9.60 24.83
CA ILE A 632 42.36 -10.60 24.56
C ILE A 632 43.00 -11.99 24.62
N ILE A 633 42.37 -12.87 25.40
CA ILE A 633 42.70 -14.29 25.49
C ILE A 633 41.68 -15.03 24.64
N ASN A 634 42.16 -15.80 23.67
CA ASN A 634 41.35 -16.60 22.75
C ASN A 634 41.95 -18.01 22.66
N GLU A 635 41.45 -18.90 23.52
CA GLU A 635 42.10 -20.19 23.82
C GLU A 635 41.08 -21.33 23.77
N ASP A 636 41.58 -22.52 23.42
CA ASP A 636 40.74 -23.73 23.39
C ASP A 636 40.32 -24.09 24.81
N CYS A 637 39.00 -24.19 25.01
CA CYS A 637 38.41 -24.45 26.31
C CYS A 637 37.93 -25.89 26.41
N LEU A 638 38.79 -26.74 26.98
CA LEU A 638 38.52 -28.17 27.07
C LEU A 638 37.47 -28.54 28.14
N LEU A 639 37.29 -27.71 29.18
CA LEU A 639 36.40 -27.99 30.31
C LEU A 639 35.39 -26.85 30.54
N TYR A 640 34.11 -27.22 30.69
CA TYR A 640 32.99 -26.36 31.12
C TYR A 640 32.60 -25.18 30.22
N CYS A 641 33.17 -25.06 29.03
CA CYS A 641 32.64 -24.18 27.98
C CYS A 641 31.48 -24.85 27.22
N SER A 642 30.56 -24.03 26.72
CA SER A 642 29.45 -24.53 25.91
C SER A 642 29.96 -25.11 24.59
N PRO A 643 29.58 -26.35 24.22
CA PRO A 643 29.88 -26.92 22.91
C PRO A 643 28.92 -26.43 21.80
N ASN A 644 27.82 -25.77 22.18
CA ASN A 644 26.84 -25.20 21.25
C ASN A 644 27.21 -23.76 20.88
N PRO A 645 26.68 -23.21 19.77
CA PRO A 645 26.90 -21.82 19.39
C PRO A 645 26.57 -20.86 20.55
N VAL A 646 27.54 -20.01 20.90
CA VAL A 646 27.40 -19.00 21.96
C VAL A 646 27.47 -17.62 21.34
N THR A 647 26.54 -16.76 21.70
CA THR A 647 26.57 -15.32 21.42
C THR A 647 26.74 -14.58 22.74
N PHE A 648 27.79 -13.77 22.86
CA PHE A 648 28.10 -13.05 24.09
C PHE A 648 28.70 -11.66 23.82
N LYS A 649 28.73 -10.82 24.86
CA LYS A 649 29.43 -9.53 24.85
C LYS A 649 30.72 -9.64 25.64
N LEU A 650 31.75 -8.87 25.29
CA LEU A 650 33.01 -8.86 26.03
C LEU A 650 32.88 -8.46 27.51
N ASN A 651 31.85 -7.67 27.86
CA ASN A 651 31.51 -7.37 29.27
C ASN A 651 30.90 -8.58 30.00
N ASP A 652 30.31 -9.50 29.25
CA ASP A 652 29.56 -10.64 29.74
C ASP A 652 30.16 -11.97 29.24
N THR A 653 31.34 -12.30 29.76
CA THR A 653 32.05 -13.53 29.38
C THR A 653 31.51 -14.80 30.02
N HIS A 654 30.58 -14.70 31.00
CA HIS A 654 30.09 -15.87 31.73
C HIS A 654 29.07 -16.70 30.93
N THR A 655 28.40 -16.08 29.96
CA THR A 655 27.47 -16.74 29.00
C THR A 655 28.14 -17.82 28.15
N GLN A 656 29.48 -17.85 28.07
CA GLN A 656 30.26 -18.88 27.40
C GLN A 656 30.38 -20.20 28.16
N CYS A 657 29.93 -20.23 29.42
CA CYS A 657 30.14 -21.33 30.35
C CYS A 657 28.86 -22.13 30.63
N VAL A 658 29.02 -23.42 30.95
CA VAL A 658 27.91 -24.31 31.39
C VAL A 658 27.96 -24.55 32.91
N ASP A 659 26.90 -25.14 33.47
CA ASP A 659 26.78 -25.51 34.90
C ASP A 659 26.96 -24.34 35.90
N ASN A 660 26.50 -23.13 35.54
CA ASN A 660 26.64 -21.90 36.34
C ASN A 660 28.10 -21.55 36.70
N ARG A 661 29.02 -21.97 35.85
CA ARG A 661 30.42 -21.53 35.89
C ARG A 661 30.56 -20.20 35.14
N GLY A 662 31.66 -19.51 35.40
CA GLY A 662 31.97 -18.22 34.78
C GLY A 662 33.45 -17.89 34.92
N HIS A 663 33.76 -16.61 34.71
CA HIS A 663 35.13 -16.10 34.73
C HIS A 663 36.05 -16.80 33.72
N ARG A 664 37.37 -16.63 33.89
CA ARG A 664 38.40 -17.11 32.97
C ARG A 664 38.25 -18.62 32.71
N MET A 665 38.06 -18.98 31.44
CA MET A 665 37.94 -20.36 30.96
C MET A 665 36.92 -21.20 31.75
N CYS A 666 35.86 -20.56 32.26
CA CYS A 666 34.82 -21.24 33.04
C CYS A 666 35.35 -21.97 34.29
N GLY A 667 36.46 -21.48 34.86
CA GLY A 667 37.18 -22.14 35.94
C GLY A 667 36.51 -22.03 37.31
N SER A 668 35.68 -21.01 37.53
CA SER A 668 35.04 -20.73 38.83
C SER A 668 33.51 -20.65 38.72
N CYS A 669 32.83 -20.72 39.86
CA CYS A 669 31.39 -20.44 39.92
C CYS A 669 31.12 -18.95 39.74
N THR A 670 29.97 -18.61 39.15
CA THR A 670 29.45 -17.24 39.12
C THR A 670 29.17 -16.73 40.54
N GLU A 671 29.10 -15.40 40.69
CA GLU A 671 28.81 -14.79 41.99
C GLU A 671 27.48 -15.30 42.56
N GLY A 672 27.46 -15.61 43.86
CA GLY A 672 26.29 -16.21 44.54
C GLY A 672 26.14 -17.73 44.37
N TYR A 673 26.97 -18.37 43.54
CA TYR A 673 27.00 -19.82 43.34
C TYR A 673 28.26 -20.45 43.97
N SER A 674 28.18 -21.74 44.30
CA SER A 674 29.30 -22.51 44.87
C SER A 674 29.28 -23.94 44.35
N LEU A 675 30.42 -24.62 44.41
CA LEU A 675 30.51 -26.04 44.05
C LEU A 675 29.58 -26.88 44.94
N LEU A 676 28.84 -27.78 44.30
CA LEU A 676 28.04 -28.80 44.98
C LEU A 676 28.97 -29.88 45.52
N MET A 677 28.71 -30.37 46.74
CA MET A 677 29.54 -31.40 47.36
C MET A 677 29.57 -32.67 46.49
N GLY A 678 30.77 -33.15 46.16
CA GLY A 678 30.96 -34.33 45.29
C GLY A 678 30.84 -34.07 43.79
N SER A 679 30.48 -32.85 43.37
CA SER A 679 30.23 -32.50 41.96
C SER A 679 31.06 -31.30 41.49
N ASN A 680 31.28 -31.25 40.18
CA ASN A 680 31.94 -30.12 39.52
C ASN A 680 30.97 -29.00 39.11
N LYS A 681 29.67 -29.14 39.41
CA LYS A 681 28.63 -28.17 39.08
C LYS A 681 28.47 -27.10 40.16
N CYS A 682 28.10 -25.89 39.75
CA CYS A 682 27.85 -24.78 40.65
C CYS A 682 26.34 -24.64 40.96
N GLY A 683 26.00 -24.57 42.24
CA GLY A 683 24.64 -24.39 42.73
C GLY A 683 24.52 -23.23 43.71
N GLN A 684 23.31 -22.72 43.88
CA GLN A 684 23.01 -21.57 44.74
C GLN A 684 22.96 -22.02 46.22
N CYS A 685 23.61 -21.27 47.12
CA CYS A 685 23.61 -21.59 48.55
C CYS A 685 22.34 -21.02 49.24
N HIS A 686 21.62 -21.83 50.02
CA HIS A 686 20.47 -21.41 50.85
C HIS A 686 20.76 -21.53 52.37
N ASN A 687 20.05 -20.70 53.17
CA ASN A 687 20.16 -20.35 54.61
C ASN A 687 20.86 -21.31 55.62
N ASN A 688 21.54 -20.68 56.60
CA ASN A 688 22.38 -21.30 57.66
C ASN A 688 21.69 -22.31 58.60
N TYR A 689 20.37 -22.26 58.81
CA TYR A 689 19.70 -23.10 59.81
C TYR A 689 19.65 -24.59 59.42
N MET A 690 19.55 -24.90 58.12
CA MET A 690 19.57 -26.28 57.63
C MET A 690 20.95 -26.92 57.74
N MET A 691 22.03 -26.12 57.72
CA MET A 691 23.41 -26.60 57.86
C MET A 691 23.64 -27.28 59.21
N ILE A 692 23.11 -26.71 60.30
CA ILE A 692 23.26 -27.23 61.67
C ILE A 692 22.50 -28.56 61.83
N ALA A 693 21.30 -28.66 61.26
CA ALA A 693 20.50 -29.89 61.29
C ALA A 693 21.20 -31.04 60.54
N TRP A 694 21.83 -30.75 59.40
CA TRP A 694 22.61 -31.75 58.66
C TRP A 694 23.87 -32.18 59.39
N ILE A 695 24.61 -31.25 60.02
CA ILE A 695 25.78 -31.60 60.84
C ILE A 695 25.41 -32.56 61.97
N ALA A 696 24.28 -32.30 62.65
CA ALA A 696 23.77 -33.20 63.69
C ALA A 696 23.40 -34.59 63.14
N LEU A 697 22.71 -34.64 61.98
CA LEU A 697 22.39 -35.91 61.32
C LEU A 697 23.65 -36.70 60.93
N PHE A 698 24.65 -36.05 60.33
CA PHE A 698 25.89 -36.71 59.92
C PHE A 698 26.75 -37.16 61.10
N ALA A 699 26.72 -36.45 62.23
CA ALA A 699 27.35 -36.92 63.45
C ALA A 699 26.71 -38.23 63.95
N VAL A 700 25.39 -38.31 63.94
CA VAL A 700 24.65 -39.53 64.34
C VAL A 700 24.88 -40.67 63.33
N MET A 701 24.79 -40.38 62.03
CA MET A 701 25.04 -41.36 60.96
C MET A 701 26.49 -41.83 60.93
N GLY A 702 27.45 -40.96 61.24
CA GLY A 702 28.86 -41.31 61.36
C GLY A 702 29.10 -42.28 62.51
N VAL A 703 28.48 -42.04 63.68
CA VAL A 703 28.55 -42.97 64.81
C VAL A 703 27.87 -44.30 64.47
N LEU A 704 26.69 -44.28 63.84
CA LEU A 704 26.00 -45.50 63.39
C LEU A 704 26.81 -46.28 62.35
N LEU A 705 27.48 -45.60 61.42
CA LEU A 705 28.34 -46.23 60.42
C LEU A 705 29.57 -46.86 61.08
N VAL A 706 30.19 -46.19 62.07
CA VAL A 706 31.30 -46.76 62.84
C VAL A 706 30.84 -47.99 63.62
N VAL A 707 29.67 -47.94 64.26
CA VAL A 707 29.08 -49.11 64.95
C VAL A 707 28.79 -50.24 63.97
N LEU A 708 28.27 -49.95 62.78
CA LEU A 708 28.02 -50.93 61.71
C LEU A 708 29.33 -51.56 61.18
N LEU A 709 30.36 -50.75 60.96
CA LEU A 709 31.68 -51.22 60.51
C LEU A 709 32.34 -52.13 61.55
N ILE A 710 32.19 -51.80 62.84
CA ILE A 710 32.65 -52.65 63.95
C ILE A 710 31.83 -53.95 64.01
N ALA A 711 30.50 -53.89 63.86
CA ALA A 711 29.63 -55.06 63.87
C ALA A 711 29.87 -56.02 62.69
N LEU A 712 30.22 -55.47 61.51
CA LEU A 712 30.55 -56.24 60.30
C LEU A 712 32.04 -56.61 60.22
N ASN A 713 32.85 -56.24 61.21
CA ASN A 713 34.30 -56.48 61.28
C ASN A 713 35.06 -55.97 60.04
N LEU A 714 34.60 -54.86 59.46
CA LEU A 714 35.18 -54.23 58.27
C LEU A 714 36.13 -53.11 58.70
N THR A 715 37.43 -53.29 58.49
CA THR A 715 38.44 -52.24 58.76
C THR A 715 38.67 -51.37 57.52
N VAL A 716 38.26 -50.10 57.57
CA VAL A 716 38.43 -49.12 56.46
C VAL A 716 39.91 -48.84 56.16
N SER A 717 40.81 -49.12 57.10
CA SER A 717 42.24 -48.84 56.98
C SER A 717 43.08 -49.95 56.34
N VAL A 718 42.55 -51.18 56.14
CA VAL A 718 43.32 -52.30 55.57
C VAL A 718 42.43 -53.12 54.64
N GLY A 719 42.75 -53.15 53.35
CA GLY A 719 42.13 -54.05 52.36
C GLY A 719 41.65 -53.42 51.04
N THR A 720 40.96 -54.21 50.24
CA THR A 720 40.40 -53.90 48.90
C THR A 720 39.43 -52.72 48.88
N LEU A 721 38.77 -52.43 50.01
CA LEU A 721 37.84 -51.31 50.15
C LEU A 721 38.54 -49.94 50.00
N ASN A 722 39.75 -49.80 50.54
CA ASN A 722 40.54 -48.56 50.43
C ASN A 722 41.01 -48.34 48.97
N GLY A 723 41.35 -49.43 48.27
CA GLY A 723 41.65 -49.39 46.84
C GLY A 723 40.44 -48.98 45.99
N LEU A 724 39.25 -49.53 46.30
CA LEU A 724 38.00 -49.19 45.61
C LEU A 724 37.63 -47.71 45.81
N LEU A 725 37.71 -47.20 47.05
CA LEU A 725 37.46 -45.79 47.36
C LEU A 725 38.46 -44.86 46.66
N PHE A 726 39.74 -45.23 46.61
CA PHE A 726 40.76 -44.45 45.90
C PHE A 726 40.48 -44.36 44.39
N TYR A 727 40.19 -45.48 43.73
CA TYR A 727 39.88 -45.49 42.29
C TYR A 727 38.55 -44.81 41.97
N ALA A 728 37.52 -44.98 42.81
CA ALA A 728 36.25 -44.26 42.64
C ALA A 728 36.45 -42.73 42.71
N ASN A 729 37.29 -42.24 43.63
CA ASN A 729 37.61 -40.81 43.76
C ASN A 729 38.39 -40.28 42.53
N ILE A 730 39.35 -41.05 42.00
CA ILE A 730 40.10 -40.68 40.78
C ILE A 730 39.16 -40.57 39.57
N VAL A 731 38.29 -41.58 39.35
CA VAL A 731 37.36 -41.60 38.21
C VAL A 731 36.38 -40.43 38.27
N LYS A 732 35.92 -40.06 39.48
CA LYS A 732 35.04 -38.91 39.68
C LYS A 732 35.72 -37.56 39.43
N LEU A 733 36.98 -37.40 39.86
CA LEU A 733 37.76 -36.18 39.63
C LEU A 733 37.94 -35.89 38.13
N TYR A 734 38.08 -36.94 37.32
CA TYR A 734 38.25 -36.85 35.87
C TYR A 734 36.97 -37.20 35.09
N GLU A 735 35.81 -37.23 35.73
CA GLU A 735 34.50 -37.49 35.10
C GLU A 735 34.26 -36.62 33.84
N PRO A 736 34.61 -35.32 33.78
CA PRO A 736 34.43 -34.52 32.57
C PRO A 736 35.26 -35.01 31.37
N VAL A 737 36.37 -35.69 31.63
CA VAL A 737 37.28 -36.25 30.60
C VAL A 737 36.81 -37.65 30.19
N PHE A 738 36.36 -38.46 31.15
CA PHE A 738 35.96 -39.86 30.91
C PHE A 738 34.49 -40.03 30.43
N SER A 739 33.55 -39.16 30.83
CA SER A 739 32.11 -39.28 30.54
C SER A 739 31.62 -38.28 29.48
N ARG A 740 32.42 -37.98 28.45
CA ARG A 740 32.06 -37.03 27.39
C ARG A 740 30.89 -37.51 26.49
N LYS A 741 30.55 -38.79 26.53
CA LYS A 741 29.35 -39.38 25.90
C LYS A 741 28.74 -40.39 26.86
N GLY A 742 27.49 -40.11 27.28
CA GLY A 742 26.60 -40.95 28.09
C GLY A 742 27.23 -42.22 28.69
N ALA A 743 27.94 -42.08 29.81
CA ALA A 743 28.31 -43.22 30.61
C ALA A 743 27.03 -43.92 31.12
N LEU A 744 27.04 -45.25 31.16
CA LEU A 744 25.97 -46.08 31.72
C LEU A 744 25.51 -45.48 33.05
N PRO A 745 24.26 -44.97 33.18
CA PRO A 745 23.82 -44.21 34.34
C PRO A 745 24.00 -45.01 35.64
N VAL A 746 23.91 -46.33 35.55
CA VAL A 746 24.13 -47.25 36.68
C VAL A 746 25.56 -47.18 37.22
N LEU A 747 26.59 -47.13 36.35
CA LEU A 747 27.99 -47.11 36.80
C LEU A 747 28.35 -45.75 37.41
N SER A 748 27.87 -44.65 36.82
CA SER A 748 28.02 -43.31 37.40
C SER A 748 27.33 -43.23 38.78
N GLN A 749 26.12 -43.78 38.92
CA GLN A 749 25.39 -43.80 40.18
C GLN A 749 26.11 -44.64 41.26
N VAL A 750 26.66 -45.81 40.89
CA VAL A 750 27.41 -46.67 41.80
C VAL A 750 28.71 -46.00 42.26
N ILE A 751 29.45 -45.35 41.36
CA ILE A 751 30.65 -44.57 41.70
C ILE A 751 30.29 -43.36 42.59
N SER A 752 29.16 -42.70 42.29
CA SER A 752 28.60 -41.62 43.10
C SER A 752 28.31 -42.09 44.53
N TRP A 753 27.66 -43.24 44.70
CA TRP A 753 27.38 -43.81 46.03
C TRP A 753 28.64 -44.23 46.79
N ILE A 754 29.63 -44.82 46.11
CA ILE A 754 30.92 -45.19 46.71
C ILE A 754 31.67 -43.95 47.19
N ASN A 755 31.59 -42.83 46.45
CA ASN A 755 32.19 -41.55 46.85
C ASN A 755 31.30 -40.70 47.76
N LEU A 756 30.16 -41.22 48.23
CA LEU A 756 29.17 -40.50 49.04
C LEU A 756 28.64 -39.21 48.36
N ASP A 757 28.64 -39.17 47.02
CA ASP A 757 28.04 -38.12 46.21
C ASP A 757 26.55 -38.42 46.01
N PHE A 758 25.71 -37.85 46.88
CA PHE A 758 24.25 -38.01 46.84
C PHE A 758 23.52 -36.83 46.17
N GLY A 759 24.21 -36.03 45.36
CA GLY A 759 23.59 -35.11 44.39
C GLY A 759 22.73 -33.94 44.92
N ARG A 760 22.58 -33.74 46.23
CA ARG A 760 21.63 -32.76 46.80
C ARG A 760 22.22 -31.86 47.91
N TRP A 761 23.51 -31.57 47.88
CA TRP A 761 24.21 -31.03 49.05
C TRP A 761 25.08 -29.80 48.71
N SER A 762 24.48 -28.60 48.73
CA SER A 762 25.13 -27.32 48.39
C SER A 762 25.70 -26.54 49.60
N HIS A 763 25.76 -27.15 50.80
CA HIS A 763 25.77 -26.41 52.06
C HIS A 763 27.10 -26.38 52.87
N PHE A 764 28.22 -26.95 52.38
CA PHE A 764 29.48 -27.08 53.15
C PHE A 764 30.67 -26.23 52.65
N LYS A 765 30.40 -25.07 52.04
CA LYS A 765 31.39 -24.16 51.41
C LYS A 765 32.73 -23.99 52.17
N PRO A 766 32.78 -23.56 53.45
CA PRO A 766 34.06 -23.26 54.10
C PRO A 766 34.93 -24.48 54.39
N ILE A 767 34.34 -25.67 54.51
CA ILE A 767 35.09 -26.90 54.84
C ILE A 767 35.65 -27.53 53.56
N ILE A 768 34.88 -27.51 52.46
CA ILE A 768 35.27 -28.12 51.20
C ILE A 768 36.28 -27.26 50.44
N ASP A 769 36.05 -25.94 50.33
CA ASP A 769 37.04 -25.01 49.77
C ASP A 769 38.33 -24.95 50.61
N ALA A 770 38.31 -25.47 51.84
CA ALA A 770 39.53 -25.62 52.63
C ALA A 770 40.36 -26.84 52.19
N TYR A 771 39.70 -27.93 51.81
CA TYR A 771 40.34 -29.19 51.41
C TYR A 771 40.76 -29.21 49.91
N SER A 772 40.00 -28.53 49.05
CA SER A 772 40.31 -28.35 47.61
C SER A 772 40.84 -26.94 47.28
N GLY A 773 41.30 -26.21 48.30
CA GLY A 773 41.45 -24.77 48.24
C GLY A 773 42.40 -24.24 47.16
N PRO A 774 42.12 -23.04 46.62
CA PRO A 774 42.95 -22.44 45.59
C PRO A 774 44.31 -22.14 46.19
N MET A 775 45.30 -22.92 45.77
CA MET A 775 46.70 -22.69 46.11
C MET A 775 47.14 -21.36 45.51
N LYS A 776 48.22 -20.80 46.06
CA LYS A 776 48.93 -19.74 45.33
C LYS A 776 49.40 -20.33 44.00
N ASP A 777 49.33 -19.55 42.92
CA ASP A 777 49.56 -20.09 41.57
C ASP A 777 50.96 -20.71 41.39
N GLU A 778 51.93 -20.23 42.18
CA GLU A 778 53.29 -20.74 42.31
C GLU A 778 53.43 -22.12 42.99
N TYR A 779 52.43 -22.59 43.74
CA TYR A 779 52.51 -23.84 44.52
C TYR A 779 51.49 -24.91 44.09
N ARG A 780 50.96 -24.83 42.86
CA ARG A 780 50.00 -25.80 42.32
C ARG A 780 50.53 -27.25 42.24
N PHE A 781 51.84 -27.46 42.37
CA PHE A 781 52.47 -28.79 42.41
C PHE A 781 52.28 -29.52 43.76
N TRP A 782 51.86 -28.81 44.82
CA TRP A 782 51.75 -29.34 46.18
C TRP A 782 50.85 -30.59 46.33
N PRO A 783 49.66 -30.70 45.68
CA PRO A 783 48.86 -31.92 45.75
C PRO A 783 49.58 -33.12 45.15
N GLY A 784 50.33 -32.91 44.06
CA GLY A 784 51.16 -33.93 43.44
C GLY A 784 52.26 -34.42 44.36
N LEU A 785 52.93 -33.49 45.07
CA LEU A 785 53.94 -33.82 46.09
C LEU A 785 53.34 -34.62 47.26
N LEU A 786 52.17 -34.23 47.77
CA LEU A 786 51.45 -34.97 48.82
C LEU A 786 51.01 -36.37 48.36
N LEU A 787 50.78 -36.57 47.06
CA LEU A 787 50.39 -37.86 46.50
C LEU A 787 51.61 -38.77 46.28
N VAL A 788 52.72 -38.21 45.77
CA VAL A 788 54.00 -38.93 45.60
C VAL A 788 54.57 -39.35 46.95
N THR A 789 54.50 -38.51 47.98
CA THR A 789 54.97 -38.83 49.34
C THR A 789 54.17 -39.96 50.01
N ARG A 790 52.96 -40.26 49.55
CA ARG A 790 52.17 -41.41 50.04
C ARG A 790 52.66 -42.75 49.49
N ILE A 791 53.32 -42.78 48.33
CA ILE A 791 53.76 -44.04 47.69
C ILE A 791 54.80 -44.78 48.54
N PRO A 792 55.88 -44.13 49.06
CA PRO A 792 56.84 -44.78 49.95
C PRO A 792 56.22 -45.27 51.26
N VAL A 793 55.29 -44.50 51.84
CA VAL A 793 54.56 -44.86 53.06
C VAL A 793 53.67 -46.08 52.82
N LEU A 794 52.98 -46.14 51.68
CA LEU A 794 52.14 -47.29 51.33
C LEU A 794 53.00 -48.56 51.13
N LEU A 795 54.11 -48.44 50.41
CA LEU A 795 55.02 -49.57 50.13
C LEU A 795 55.62 -50.12 51.43
N THR A 796 56.04 -49.27 52.35
CA THR A 796 56.59 -49.72 53.64
C THR A 796 55.53 -50.29 54.58
N VAL A 797 54.32 -49.74 54.64
CA VAL A 797 53.20 -50.36 55.38
C VAL A 797 52.86 -51.76 54.84
N THR A 798 53.00 -51.96 53.52
CA THR A 798 52.65 -53.22 52.87
C THR A 798 53.73 -54.30 53.08
N PHE A 799 55.01 -53.94 53.08
CA PHE A 799 56.13 -54.89 53.13
C PHE A 799 56.84 -54.99 54.50
N LEU A 800 56.77 -53.98 55.37
CA LEU A 800 57.49 -53.90 56.65
C LEU A 800 56.54 -53.50 57.77
N LYS A 801 55.85 -54.49 58.34
CA LYS A 801 54.72 -54.30 59.28
C LYS A 801 55.07 -53.50 60.56
N ASN A 802 56.32 -53.54 61.03
CA ASN A 802 56.73 -52.89 62.28
C ASN A 802 57.41 -51.51 62.12
N GLU A 803 58.00 -51.18 60.97
CA GLU A 803 58.76 -49.92 60.76
C GLU A 803 57.89 -48.78 60.19
N SER A 804 56.65 -49.08 59.80
CA SER A 804 55.75 -48.13 59.13
C SER A 804 55.39 -46.89 59.96
N ARG A 805 55.40 -47.00 61.30
CA ARG A 805 55.01 -45.91 62.21
C ARG A 805 56.06 -44.82 62.31
N VAL A 806 57.34 -45.19 62.29
CA VAL A 806 58.47 -44.27 62.33
C VAL A 806 58.59 -43.50 61.01
N LEU A 807 58.39 -44.19 59.88
CA LEU A 807 58.39 -43.54 58.57
C LEU A 807 57.21 -42.57 58.41
N LEU A 808 56.02 -42.92 58.91
CA LEU A 808 54.87 -42.02 58.88
C LEU A 808 55.14 -40.72 59.67
N LEU A 809 55.78 -40.84 60.83
CA LEU A 809 56.24 -39.70 61.62
C LEU A 809 57.26 -38.83 60.88
N ALA A 810 58.25 -39.46 60.25
CA ALA A 810 59.27 -38.75 59.47
C ALA A 810 58.65 -38.00 58.28
N VAL A 811 57.75 -38.63 57.52
CA VAL A 811 57.08 -38.01 56.37
C VAL A 811 56.16 -36.88 56.80
N ALA A 812 55.38 -37.05 57.88
CA ALA A 812 54.52 -36.00 58.40
C ALA A 812 55.33 -34.79 58.91
N ALA A 813 56.46 -35.03 59.59
CA ALA A 813 57.36 -33.97 60.02
C ALA A 813 58.01 -33.21 58.84
N ILE A 814 58.42 -33.92 57.78
CA ILE A 814 58.97 -33.31 56.56
C ILE A 814 57.93 -32.42 55.87
N ILE A 815 56.69 -32.89 55.74
CA ILE A 815 55.60 -32.11 55.12
C ILE A 815 55.29 -30.87 55.96
N LEU A 816 55.23 -30.99 57.30
CA LEU A 816 55.08 -29.86 58.21
C LEU A 816 56.20 -28.82 58.03
N SER A 817 57.43 -29.29 57.91
CA SER A 817 58.62 -28.43 57.72
C SER A 817 58.55 -27.67 56.39
N LEU A 818 58.23 -28.37 55.30
CA LEU A 818 58.08 -27.77 53.97
C LEU A 818 56.94 -26.75 53.93
N SER A 819 55.82 -27.05 54.59
CA SER A 819 54.65 -26.15 54.68
C SER A 819 55.00 -24.83 55.38
N PHE A 820 55.84 -24.89 56.41
CA PHE A 820 56.33 -23.71 57.13
C PHE A 820 57.31 -22.90 56.29
N ILE A 821 58.24 -23.56 55.57
CA ILE A 821 59.22 -22.91 54.69
C ILE A 821 58.52 -22.13 53.56
N PHE A 822 57.43 -22.65 53.00
CA PHE A 822 56.69 -21.98 51.93
C PHE A 822 55.72 -20.87 52.40
N GLY A 823 55.74 -20.51 53.68
CA GLY A 823 54.93 -19.40 54.21
C GLY A 823 53.42 -19.61 54.03
N GLY A 824 52.99 -20.87 53.99
CA GLY A 824 51.62 -21.28 53.69
C GLY A 824 51.35 -21.41 52.18
N VAL A 825 50.98 -22.62 51.77
CA VAL A 825 50.74 -23.02 50.39
C VAL A 825 49.38 -22.53 49.88
N TYR A 826 48.39 -22.40 50.76
CA TYR A 826 47.04 -21.97 50.42
C TYR A 826 46.89 -20.45 50.44
N ARG A 827 46.05 -19.90 49.56
CA ARG A 827 45.70 -18.46 49.52
C ARG A 827 45.03 -17.99 50.81
N LYS A 828 44.23 -18.83 51.46
CA LYS A 828 43.54 -18.51 52.73
C LYS A 828 44.37 -18.99 53.92
N LYS A 829 44.67 -18.08 54.85
CA LYS A 829 45.42 -18.37 56.09
C LYS A 829 44.79 -19.50 56.92
N PHE A 830 43.46 -19.55 56.97
CA PHE A 830 42.73 -20.57 57.73
C PHE A 830 43.02 -22.00 57.25
N ASN A 831 43.17 -22.21 55.94
CA ASN A 831 43.47 -23.53 55.37
C ASN A 831 44.87 -24.01 55.77
N ASN A 832 45.86 -23.09 55.77
CA ASN A 832 47.21 -23.39 56.24
C ASN A 832 47.22 -23.78 57.74
N ILE A 833 46.36 -23.15 58.54
CA ILE A 833 46.22 -23.47 59.98
C ILE A 833 45.60 -24.86 60.16
N ILE A 834 44.57 -25.21 59.38
CA ILE A 834 43.93 -26.54 59.45
C ILE A 834 44.90 -27.64 59.03
N GLU A 835 45.62 -27.48 57.92
CA GLU A 835 46.58 -28.49 57.46
C GLU A 835 47.71 -28.71 58.48
N PHE A 836 48.24 -27.61 59.04
CA PHE A 836 49.21 -27.68 60.13
C PHE A 836 48.64 -28.44 61.34
N TRP A 837 47.42 -28.11 61.76
CA TRP A 837 46.77 -28.75 62.91
C TRP A 837 46.49 -30.24 62.67
N PHE A 838 46.09 -30.61 61.45
CA PHE A 838 45.90 -32.01 61.07
C PHE A 838 47.20 -32.80 61.08
N LEU A 839 48.27 -32.28 60.46
CA LEU A 839 49.57 -32.95 60.44
C LEU A 839 50.18 -33.05 61.85
N LEU A 840 49.98 -32.03 62.68
CA LEU A 840 50.39 -32.05 64.08
C LEU A 840 49.65 -33.16 64.86
N ASN A 841 48.33 -33.27 64.71
CA ASN A 841 47.57 -34.36 65.32
C ASN A 841 48.02 -35.73 64.81
N LEU A 842 48.37 -35.85 63.53
CA LEU A 842 48.85 -37.10 62.94
C LEU A 842 50.22 -37.50 63.52
N CYS A 843 51.12 -36.54 63.71
CA CYS A 843 52.39 -36.75 64.43
C CYS A 843 52.14 -37.17 65.89
N ILE A 844 51.22 -36.51 66.58
CA ILE A 844 50.86 -36.83 67.98
C ILE A 844 50.28 -38.24 68.08
N MET A 845 49.32 -38.61 67.22
CA MET A 845 48.73 -39.95 67.21
C MET A 845 49.75 -41.03 66.85
N ALA A 846 50.62 -40.79 65.87
CA ALA A 846 51.68 -41.73 65.52
C ALA A 846 52.69 -41.89 66.68
N SER A 847 53.01 -40.82 67.40
CA SER A 847 53.91 -40.84 68.56
C SER A 847 53.29 -41.60 69.73
N LEU A 848 52.03 -41.30 70.06
CA LEU A 848 51.27 -42.03 71.09
C LEU A 848 51.10 -43.50 70.73
N SER A 849 50.82 -43.80 69.45
CA SER A 849 50.72 -45.17 68.96
C SER A 849 52.02 -45.96 69.11
N ILE A 850 53.19 -45.32 69.02
CA ILE A 850 54.49 -45.96 69.30
C ILE A 850 54.65 -46.17 70.81
N ALA A 851 54.40 -45.13 71.60
CA ALA A 851 54.56 -45.15 73.06
C ALA A 851 53.67 -46.18 73.76
N PHE A 852 52.44 -46.42 73.28
CA PHE A 852 51.51 -47.38 73.88
C PHE A 852 51.67 -48.83 73.41
N THR A 853 52.56 -49.12 72.46
CA THR A 853 52.83 -50.51 72.05
C THR A 853 53.90 -51.23 72.87
N ASP A 854 54.69 -50.51 73.69
CA ASP A 854 55.75 -51.11 74.51
C ASP A 854 55.29 -51.59 75.90
N GLU A 855 54.02 -51.36 76.30
CA GLU A 855 53.48 -51.88 77.58
C GLU A 855 52.59 -53.12 77.45
N SER A 856 52.55 -53.78 76.29
CA SER A 856 51.93 -55.11 76.18
C SER A 856 52.69 -56.05 75.24
N LYS A 857 53.97 -56.26 75.50
CA LYS A 857 54.63 -57.58 75.48
C LYS A 857 56.07 -57.53 75.96
#